data_AF-A0A8X7WZW1-F1
#
_entry.id   AF-A0A8X7WZW1-F1
#
_cell.length_a   1.000
_cell.length_b   1.000
_cell.length_c   1.000
_cell.angle_alpha   90.00
_cell.angle_beta   90.00
_cell.angle_gamma   90.00
#
_symmetry.space_group_name_H-M   'P 1'
#
loop_
_entity.id
_entity.type
_entity.pdbx_description
1 polymer ?
#
loop_
_entity_poly.entity_id
_entity_poly.type
_entity_poly.pdbx_seq_one_letter_code
_entity_poly.pdbx_strand_id
1 'polypeptide(L)'
;MAFRLHVEEFDDDDDHVFLWPGPVCSSSVVAQGVRRDSIAVQMGAAFLEAGDVMELLTVQTTRMKVAVVKYPVCAQLTCANGACYNHSQRCDGLLNCRDASDEANCTNRCNSNQFQCANGECIPKTYLCDHDDDCGDQSDERNCTYPTCSGSYFTCPSGRCIHQSWLCDGDDDCEDNTDETGCELSNRECYPGEWPCPSSGLCIPLEKVCDGREDCTFGEDETNTTAGRNCTGVPSLIFSNGRDLLMGDIHGRSLRTLVHSTNRGIAVGVDYHYQLRRIFYSDTMQDKVFSVDVDGSRVQVVLNVSVDYPVNLAVDWINNKLYVVEGRVNRIDMVDLDGSNRVTLIAESLGIPTGIAVDPTVGYLFFSDWDSLNGEPGLERAFMDGTNRYELVKSKLGWPAGVTVDIVSQRVYWVDSRYDYVETVTYDGLYRKTVIYGGSLIPHPYGLSMFEHYVYYTDWTRMAVMRANKFSESSPQVIFPSPLTPYGVTVYHSLRQPFVRNPCGNNKGGCEQICVLSHRTDNDGLGYRCKCRMGFDLHPDGKHCVALSQFLLFSSQLAIRGIPFNLSTQEDVVLPITHSPSYFVGVDYSAEDETIFFSDTTRDVIYKQKLDGTGRETLAANRVESVEDLAYDWISKNLYWTDPRYRCISVMKLADKSRRAIIQNLNSPRSIVVHPEIG
;
A
#
# COMPACT_ATOMS: atom_id res chain seq x y z
N MET A 1 39.00 -9.90 -48.82
CA MET A 1 39.49 -10.93 -47.87
C MET A 1 38.26 -11.52 -47.20
N ALA A 2 37.93 -12.75 -47.58
CA ALA A 2 36.82 -13.51 -47.04
C ALA A 2 37.36 -14.56 -46.07
N PHE A 3 36.75 -14.70 -44.90
CA PHE A 3 36.94 -15.86 -44.03
C PHE A 3 35.57 -16.48 -43.74
N ARG A 4 35.51 -17.77 -44.07
CA ARG A 4 34.41 -18.72 -43.96
C ARG A 4 34.85 -19.72 -42.89
N LEU A 5 33.99 -20.08 -41.94
CA LEU A 5 34.19 -21.24 -41.08
C LEU A 5 32.86 -21.95 -40.83
N HIS A 6 32.84 -23.23 -41.23
CA HIS A 6 31.87 -24.29 -40.95
C HIS A 6 32.09 -24.85 -39.55
N VAL A 7 31.00 -25.31 -38.89
CA VAL A 7 30.89 -26.53 -38.04
C VAL A 7 29.37 -26.84 -37.98
N GLU A 8 28.82 -27.85 -38.68
CA GLU A 8 28.68 -29.29 -38.36
C GLU A 8 27.70 -29.61 -37.21
N GLU A 9 26.53 -30.13 -37.60
CA GLU A 9 25.57 -30.90 -36.79
C GLU A 9 26.14 -32.30 -36.50
N PHE A 10 25.91 -32.80 -35.29
CA PHE A 10 26.04 -34.21 -34.93
C PHE A 10 24.79 -34.66 -34.17
N ASP A 11 23.99 -35.49 -34.82
CA ASP A 11 23.08 -36.46 -34.21
C ASP A 11 23.92 -37.69 -33.79
N ASP A 12 23.60 -38.27 -32.64
CA ASP A 12 23.92 -39.67 -32.33
C ASP A 12 22.89 -40.22 -31.32
N ASP A 13 21.98 -41.03 -31.86
CA ASP A 13 21.27 -42.13 -31.18
C ASP A 13 22.23 -43.33 -31.08
N ASP A 14 22.34 -43.99 -29.92
CA ASP A 14 21.99 -45.42 -29.77
C ASP A 14 22.38 -46.04 -28.41
N ASP A 15 21.58 -47.06 -28.09
CA ASP A 15 21.51 -47.95 -26.92
C ASP A 15 22.80 -48.65 -26.46
N HIS A 16 22.90 -48.94 -25.15
CA HIS A 16 23.36 -50.25 -24.69
C HIS A 16 22.76 -50.72 -23.35
N VAL A 17 22.30 -51.96 -23.42
CA VAL A 17 21.61 -52.85 -22.46
C VAL A 17 22.56 -53.46 -21.43
N PHE A 18 22.09 -53.70 -20.19
CA PHE A 18 22.51 -54.86 -19.36
C PHE A 18 21.33 -55.44 -18.54
N LEU A 19 21.27 -56.77 -18.50
CA LEU A 19 20.17 -57.64 -18.01
C LEU A 19 20.37 -58.15 -16.56
N TRP A 20 19.32 -58.00 -15.70
CA TRP A 20 18.70 -58.93 -14.69
C TRP A 20 19.50 -59.69 -13.60
N PRO A 21 18.86 -60.36 -12.58
CA PRO A 21 17.46 -60.31 -12.06
C PRO A 21 17.31 -60.28 -10.51
N GLY A 22 16.10 -59.99 -9.99
CA GLY A 22 15.65 -60.41 -8.64
C GLY A 22 14.24 -59.89 -8.25
N PRO A 23 13.37 -60.67 -7.57
CA PRO A 23 11.91 -60.63 -7.81
C PRO A 23 11.00 -59.94 -6.75
N VAL A 24 9.93 -59.35 -7.31
CA VAL A 24 8.49 -59.23 -6.95
C VAL A 24 7.93 -59.78 -5.62
N CYS A 25 7.16 -58.93 -4.91
CA CYS A 25 5.72 -59.07 -4.50
C CYS A 25 5.40 -57.98 -3.44
N SER A 26 4.67 -56.88 -3.73
CA SER A 26 3.19 -56.72 -3.73
C SER A 26 2.53 -57.14 -2.39
N SER A 27 1.57 -56.44 -1.78
CA SER A 27 0.62 -55.41 -2.19
C SER A 27 0.01 -54.71 -0.96
N SER A 28 -0.59 -53.55 -1.20
CA SER A 28 -1.39 -52.68 -0.34
C SER A 28 -2.80 -53.22 -0.02
N VAL A 29 -3.32 -52.97 1.19
CA VAL A 29 -4.77 -52.96 1.52
C VAL A 29 -5.10 -51.82 2.51
N VAL A 30 -6.31 -51.30 2.33
CA VAL A 30 -6.90 -50.01 2.73
C VAL A 30 -7.75 -50.07 4.01
N ALA A 31 -7.64 -49.01 4.82
CA ALA A 31 -8.60 -48.29 5.70
C ALA A 31 -9.63 -48.99 6.65
N GLN A 32 -9.70 -48.52 7.92
CA GLN A 32 -10.74 -47.62 8.48
C GLN A 32 -10.87 -47.73 10.03
N GLY A 33 -11.20 -46.60 10.69
CA GLY A 33 -11.86 -46.54 12.03
C GLY A 33 -11.04 -45.87 13.15
N VAL A 34 -11.02 -44.53 13.29
CA VAL A 34 -11.96 -43.66 14.05
C VAL A 34 -12.01 -43.98 15.57
N ARG A 35 -11.40 -43.15 16.45
CA ARG A 35 -12.02 -41.98 17.16
C ARG A 35 -11.19 -41.47 18.37
N ARG A 36 -11.01 -40.14 18.42
CA ARG A 36 -10.92 -39.18 19.55
C ARG A 36 -9.68 -39.12 20.48
N ASP A 37 -8.86 -38.11 20.15
CA ASP A 37 -8.23 -37.07 20.97
C ASP A 37 -8.54 -37.00 22.46
N SER A 38 -7.52 -36.75 23.30
CA SER A 38 -7.23 -35.40 23.81
C SER A 38 -6.21 -35.40 24.98
N ILE A 39 -5.19 -34.52 24.84
CA ILE A 39 -4.57 -33.66 25.86
C ILE A 39 -3.72 -34.40 26.93
N ALA A 40 -2.40 -34.45 26.76
CA ALA A 40 -1.40 -33.45 27.17
C ALA A 40 -1.32 -33.25 28.71
N VAL A 41 -0.14 -33.47 29.28
CA VAL A 41 0.70 -32.41 29.85
C VAL A 41 2.03 -33.01 30.32
N GLN A 42 3.04 -32.18 30.10
CA GLN A 42 4.46 -32.29 30.25
C GLN A 42 4.88 -31.78 31.64
N MET A 43 5.64 -32.56 32.40
CA MET A 43 6.66 -32.12 33.37
C MET A 43 7.69 -33.26 33.40
N GLY A 44 9.01 -33.08 33.30
CA GLY A 44 9.83 -31.98 33.79
C GLY A 44 10.67 -32.51 34.95
N ALA A 45 12.00 -32.48 34.77
CA ALA A 45 13.10 -32.87 35.68
C ALA A 45 13.38 -34.39 35.79
N ALA A 46 14.48 -34.94 35.28
CA ALA A 46 15.91 -34.67 35.48
C ALA A 46 16.51 -35.31 36.75
N PHE A 47 17.64 -35.98 36.51
CA PHE A 47 18.68 -36.48 37.41
C PHE A 47 18.57 -37.90 37.99
N LEU A 48 19.48 -38.75 37.53
CA LEU A 48 20.14 -39.78 38.32
C LEU A 48 21.62 -39.81 37.91
N GLU A 49 22.51 -39.46 38.84
CA GLU A 49 23.64 -40.33 39.20
C GLU A 49 24.00 -40.11 40.67
N ALA A 50 23.95 -41.23 41.42
CA ALA A 50 24.73 -41.62 42.60
C ALA A 50 23.86 -42.11 43.78
N GLY A 51 24.04 -43.40 44.13
CA GLY A 51 23.97 -43.87 45.51
C GLY A 51 22.78 -44.74 45.94
N ASP A 52 22.95 -46.05 45.79
CA ASP A 52 22.67 -47.08 46.81
C ASP A 52 21.24 -47.58 47.16
N VAL A 53 21.07 -48.88 46.85
CA VAL A 53 20.60 -50.00 47.72
C VAL A 53 19.14 -50.50 47.61
N MET A 54 19.08 -51.80 47.23
CA MET A 54 18.13 -52.89 47.58
C MET A 54 16.80 -53.13 46.85
N GLU A 55 16.78 -54.35 46.27
CA GLU A 55 15.74 -55.39 46.29
C GLU A 55 14.46 -55.31 45.43
N LEU A 56 14.50 -56.08 44.33
CA LEU A 56 13.66 -57.25 44.02
C LEU A 56 12.38 -57.46 44.87
N LEU A 57 11.23 -57.64 44.20
CA LEU A 57 10.58 -58.96 44.09
C LEU A 57 9.30 -58.97 43.24
N THR A 58 9.12 -60.14 42.64
CA THR A 58 8.15 -60.61 41.67
C THR A 58 6.91 -61.30 42.30
N VAL A 59 5.78 -61.21 41.60
CA VAL A 59 4.86 -62.32 41.20
C VAL A 59 4.03 -63.08 42.27
N GLN A 60 2.70 -62.98 42.08
CA GLN A 60 1.58 -63.95 42.17
C GLN A 60 1.23 -64.76 43.45
N THR A 61 -0.03 -64.55 43.85
CA THR A 61 -1.10 -65.51 44.25
C THR A 61 -0.76 -66.84 44.96
N THR A 62 -1.41 -67.11 46.10
CA THR A 62 -2.48 -68.12 46.25
C THR A 62 -3.07 -68.13 47.68
N ARG A 63 -4.38 -68.40 47.76
CA ARG A 63 -5.19 -68.50 49.00
C ARG A 63 -5.06 -69.90 49.63
N MET A 64 -5.09 -69.98 50.96
CA MET A 64 -5.95 -70.94 51.69
C MET A 64 -6.15 -70.51 53.17
N LYS A 65 -7.42 -70.56 53.60
CA LYS A 65 -7.97 -70.28 54.96
C LYS A 65 -7.50 -71.37 55.95
N VAL A 66 -7.40 -71.17 57.28
CA VAL A 66 -8.53 -71.10 58.24
C VAL A 66 -8.15 -70.39 59.56
N ALA A 67 -9.07 -69.50 59.93
CA ALA A 67 -9.47 -68.93 61.23
C ALA A 67 -8.64 -69.10 62.52
N VAL A 68 -8.14 -67.95 62.99
CA VAL A 68 -8.27 -67.50 64.38
C VAL A 68 -8.90 -66.10 64.32
N VAL A 69 -10.05 -65.89 64.99
CA VAL A 69 -10.75 -64.61 64.99
C VAL A 69 -9.93 -63.60 65.81
N LYS A 70 -9.05 -62.86 65.14
CA LYS A 70 -8.56 -61.57 65.62
C LYS A 70 -9.46 -60.51 65.00
N TYR A 71 -10.13 -59.74 65.86
CA TYR A 71 -10.79 -58.51 65.42
C TYR A 71 -9.74 -57.60 64.77
N PRO A 72 -9.98 -57.06 63.56
CA PRO A 72 -9.03 -56.19 62.90
C PRO A 72 -8.85 -54.92 63.73
N VAL A 73 -7.60 -54.56 64.00
CA VAL A 73 -7.25 -53.29 64.64
C VAL A 73 -7.68 -52.19 63.67
N CYS A 74 -8.61 -51.35 64.11
CA CYS A 74 -9.13 -50.30 63.24
C CYS A 74 -8.07 -49.21 63.05
N ALA A 75 -7.82 -48.88 61.77
CA ALA A 75 -6.75 -48.00 61.36
C ALA A 75 -6.98 -46.51 61.70
N GLN A 76 -8.14 -46.17 62.28
CA GLN A 76 -8.55 -44.80 62.53
C GLN A 76 -8.84 -44.59 64.03
N LEU A 77 -10.04 -44.91 64.54
CA LEU A 77 -10.40 -44.78 65.97
C LEU A 77 -11.36 -45.91 66.41
N THR A 78 -11.39 -46.20 67.72
CA THR A 78 -12.25 -47.24 68.33
C THR A 78 -13.07 -46.69 69.48
N CYS A 79 -14.38 -46.95 69.50
CA CYS A 79 -15.24 -46.72 70.65
C CYS A 79 -14.73 -47.54 71.86
N ALA A 80 -15.11 -47.18 73.09
CA ALA A 80 -14.69 -47.91 74.28
C ALA A 80 -15.15 -49.38 74.29
N ASN A 81 -16.24 -49.69 73.60
CA ASN A 81 -16.75 -51.05 73.38
C ASN A 81 -16.10 -51.83 72.21
N GLY A 82 -15.11 -51.26 71.52
CA GLY A 82 -14.37 -51.91 70.44
C GLY A 82 -15.02 -51.81 69.04
N ALA A 83 -16.10 -51.05 68.86
CA ALA A 83 -16.61 -50.67 67.54
C ALA A 83 -15.72 -49.60 66.87
N CYS A 84 -15.73 -49.52 65.55
CA CYS A 84 -14.82 -48.65 64.80
C CYS A 84 -15.57 -47.50 64.14
N TYR A 85 -15.00 -46.31 64.23
CA TYR A 85 -15.53 -45.10 63.62
C TYR A 85 -14.39 -44.29 62.98
N ASN A 86 -14.75 -43.44 62.03
CA ASN A 86 -13.79 -42.64 61.27
C ASN A 86 -13.40 -41.37 62.05
N HIS A 87 -12.26 -40.76 61.71
CA HIS A 87 -11.83 -39.48 62.26
C HIS A 87 -12.85 -38.35 62.08
N SER A 88 -13.62 -38.38 60.98
CA SER A 88 -14.69 -37.42 60.71
C SER A 88 -15.95 -37.63 61.55
N GLN A 89 -16.03 -38.74 62.30
CA GLN A 89 -17.16 -39.13 63.14
C GLN A 89 -16.85 -38.96 64.64
N ARG A 90 -15.77 -38.24 64.96
CA ARG A 90 -15.42 -37.86 66.33
C ARG A 90 -15.86 -36.42 66.55
N CYS A 91 -16.65 -36.15 67.57
CA CYS A 91 -17.14 -34.80 67.87
C CYS A 91 -17.93 -34.18 66.70
N ASP A 92 -18.70 -35.00 65.96
CA ASP A 92 -19.53 -34.57 64.83
C ASP A 92 -20.99 -34.27 65.24
N GLY A 93 -21.31 -34.42 66.53
CA GLY A 93 -22.62 -34.13 67.10
C GLY A 93 -23.66 -35.22 66.82
N LEU A 94 -23.27 -36.33 66.19
CA LEU A 94 -24.11 -37.50 65.97
C LEU A 94 -23.58 -38.67 66.81
N LEU A 95 -24.47 -39.35 67.54
CA LEU A 95 -24.12 -40.53 68.33
C LEU A 95 -23.83 -41.73 67.42
N ASN A 96 -22.60 -41.84 66.92
CA ASN A 96 -22.13 -42.93 66.08
C ASN A 96 -21.64 -44.11 66.93
N CYS A 97 -21.07 -43.86 68.11
CA CYS A 97 -20.83 -44.90 69.11
C CYS A 97 -22.06 -45.06 70.03
N ARG A 98 -22.50 -46.31 70.23
CA ARG A 98 -23.64 -46.65 71.09
C ARG A 98 -23.43 -46.27 72.57
N ASP A 99 -22.18 -46.08 72.98
CA ASP A 99 -21.77 -45.66 74.33
C ASP A 99 -21.41 -44.16 74.40
N ALA A 100 -21.67 -43.39 73.34
CA ALA A 100 -21.35 -41.96 73.22
C ALA A 100 -19.86 -41.61 73.34
N SER A 101 -18.96 -42.59 73.22
CA SER A 101 -17.52 -42.36 73.40
C SER A 101 -16.89 -41.49 72.30
N ASP A 102 -17.51 -41.43 71.13
CA ASP A 102 -17.13 -40.56 70.01
C ASP A 102 -17.36 -39.07 70.30
N GLU A 103 -18.29 -38.76 71.21
CA GLU A 103 -18.65 -37.40 71.64
C GLU A 103 -18.12 -37.06 73.05
N ALA A 104 -17.39 -37.98 73.68
CA ALA A 104 -16.86 -37.80 75.03
C ALA A 104 -15.51 -37.05 75.02
N ASN A 105 -15.40 -36.00 75.84
CA ASN A 105 -14.19 -35.19 76.01
C ASN A 105 -13.72 -34.43 74.74
N CYS A 106 -14.68 -33.94 73.97
CA CYS A 106 -14.48 -32.99 72.87
C CYS A 106 -14.18 -31.60 73.45
N THR A 107 -12.90 -31.31 73.64
CA THR A 107 -12.43 -29.94 73.91
C THR A 107 -12.41 -29.22 72.57
N ASN A 108 -13.51 -28.52 72.24
CA ASN A 108 -13.73 -27.81 70.99
C ASN A 108 -12.50 -26.98 70.59
N ARG A 109 -11.71 -27.54 69.67
CA ARG A 109 -10.83 -26.82 68.78
C ARG A 109 -11.42 -27.03 67.40
N CYS A 110 -11.82 -25.94 66.75
CA CYS A 110 -12.37 -25.96 65.40
C CYS A 110 -11.48 -26.81 64.47
N ASN A 111 -12.09 -27.49 63.49
CA ASN A 111 -11.37 -28.33 62.53
C ASN A 111 -10.27 -27.54 61.80
N SER A 112 -9.27 -28.21 61.21
CA SER A 112 -8.13 -27.54 60.53
C SER A 112 -8.53 -26.56 59.42
N ASN A 113 -9.75 -26.70 58.89
CA ASN A 113 -10.33 -25.88 57.82
C ASN A 113 -11.38 -24.88 58.34
N GLN A 114 -11.52 -24.72 59.65
CA GLN A 114 -12.43 -23.77 60.30
C GLN A 114 -11.63 -22.77 61.15
N PHE A 115 -12.08 -21.53 61.17
CA PHE A 115 -11.62 -20.46 62.04
C PHE A 115 -12.52 -20.40 63.29
N GLN A 116 -11.90 -20.11 64.44
CA GLN A 116 -12.62 -19.99 65.70
C GLN A 116 -12.87 -18.51 66.00
N CYS A 117 -14.14 -18.12 65.99
CA CYS A 117 -14.61 -16.79 66.38
C CYS A 117 -14.33 -16.54 67.87
N ALA A 118 -14.29 -15.27 68.31
CA ALA A 118 -14.03 -14.95 69.72
C ALA A 118 -15.18 -15.39 70.65
N ASN A 119 -16.40 -15.45 70.14
CA ASN A 119 -17.58 -16.02 70.80
C ASN A 119 -17.57 -17.57 70.89
N GLY A 120 -16.61 -18.24 70.25
CA GLY A 120 -16.45 -19.69 70.27
C GLY A 120 -17.17 -20.44 69.14
N GLU A 121 -17.85 -19.74 68.22
CA GLU A 121 -18.40 -20.30 66.98
C GLU A 121 -17.26 -20.69 66.00
N CYS A 122 -17.49 -21.69 65.15
CA CYS A 122 -16.52 -22.17 64.18
C CYS A 122 -17.02 -21.96 62.75
N ILE A 123 -16.48 -20.97 62.05
CA ILE A 123 -16.80 -20.72 60.63
C ILE A 123 -15.75 -21.36 59.72
N PRO A 124 -16.06 -21.77 58.48
CA PRO A 124 -15.04 -22.20 57.52
C PRO A 124 -14.00 -21.11 57.24
N LYS A 125 -12.71 -21.47 57.08
CA LYS A 125 -11.63 -20.51 56.78
C LYS A 125 -11.80 -19.73 55.47
N THR A 126 -12.75 -20.12 54.63
CA THR A 126 -13.13 -19.36 53.42
C THR A 126 -13.92 -18.10 53.76
N TYR A 127 -14.60 -18.08 54.90
CA TYR A 127 -15.34 -16.95 55.47
C TYR A 127 -14.47 -16.14 56.45
N LEU A 128 -13.15 -16.21 56.26
CA LEU A 128 -12.21 -15.42 57.03
C LEU A 128 -11.72 -14.30 56.12
N CYS A 129 -12.01 -13.06 56.48
CA CYS A 129 -11.66 -11.89 55.68
C CYS A 129 -12.40 -11.88 54.33
N ASP A 130 -13.72 -12.07 54.33
CA ASP A 130 -14.56 -12.00 53.13
C ASP A 130 -15.62 -10.88 53.17
N HIS A 131 -15.49 -9.97 54.15
CA HIS A 131 -16.32 -8.77 54.37
C HIS A 131 -17.72 -9.02 54.94
N ASP A 132 -18.05 -10.26 55.31
CA ASP A 132 -19.31 -10.60 55.98
C ASP A 132 -19.05 -10.99 57.46
N ASP A 133 -19.94 -10.58 58.37
CA ASP A 133 -19.86 -10.96 59.80
C ASP A 133 -20.51 -12.33 60.02
N ASP A 134 -19.83 -13.38 59.55
CA ASP A 134 -20.26 -14.77 59.69
C ASP A 134 -20.14 -15.28 61.13
N CYS A 135 -19.23 -14.70 61.91
CA CYS A 135 -19.10 -14.94 63.33
C CYS A 135 -20.23 -14.31 64.17
N GLY A 136 -20.93 -13.29 63.66
CA GLY A 136 -21.91 -12.46 64.39
C GLY A 136 -21.30 -11.59 65.51
N ASP A 137 -19.99 -11.62 65.67
CA ASP A 137 -19.20 -10.82 66.61
C ASP A 137 -18.01 -10.11 65.95
N GLN A 138 -17.93 -10.11 64.61
CA GLN A 138 -16.87 -9.55 63.77
C GLN A 138 -15.47 -10.07 64.09
N SER A 139 -15.34 -11.27 64.65
CA SER A 139 -14.02 -11.83 64.97
C SER A 139 -13.27 -12.36 63.76
N ASP A 140 -14.01 -12.73 62.73
CA ASP A 140 -13.58 -13.15 61.40
C ASP A 140 -13.03 -12.01 60.55
N GLU A 141 -13.62 -10.81 60.66
CA GLU A 141 -13.19 -9.64 59.89
C GLU A 141 -12.18 -8.74 60.63
N ARG A 142 -11.77 -9.12 61.85
CA ARG A 142 -10.80 -8.36 62.65
C ARG A 142 -9.36 -8.72 62.27
N ASN A 143 -8.59 -7.68 61.93
CA ASN A 143 -7.14 -7.76 61.67
C ASN A 143 -6.78 -8.53 60.38
N CYS A 144 -7.60 -8.34 59.34
CA CYS A 144 -7.40 -8.84 58.00
C CYS A 144 -6.53 -7.90 57.14
N THR A 145 -5.66 -8.46 56.32
CA THR A 145 -4.97 -7.75 55.23
C THR A 145 -5.53 -8.24 53.91
N TYR A 146 -6.44 -7.46 53.32
CA TYR A 146 -6.99 -7.74 51.99
C TYR A 146 -5.95 -7.37 50.92
N PRO A 147 -5.63 -8.27 49.98
CA PRO A 147 -4.75 -7.95 48.85
C PRO A 147 -5.39 -6.89 47.95
N THR A 148 -4.57 -6.05 47.32
CA THR A 148 -5.03 -5.06 46.34
C THR A 148 -5.60 -5.77 45.10
N CYS A 149 -6.81 -5.38 44.69
CA CYS A 149 -7.49 -5.87 43.49
C CYS A 149 -6.62 -5.68 42.24
N SER A 150 -6.77 -6.56 41.26
CA SER A 150 -5.98 -6.53 40.01
C SER A 150 -6.89 -6.49 38.78
N GLY A 151 -6.44 -5.85 37.70
CA GLY A 151 -7.21 -5.68 36.47
C GLY A 151 -8.12 -4.43 36.51
N SER A 152 -9.36 -4.56 36.03
CA SER A 152 -10.37 -3.49 35.93
C SER A 152 -11.20 -3.31 37.22
N TYR A 153 -10.62 -3.66 38.37
CA TYR A 153 -11.28 -3.60 39.68
C TYR A 153 -10.58 -2.58 40.59
N PHE A 154 -11.37 -1.74 41.25
CA PHE A 154 -10.94 -0.71 42.20
C PHE A 154 -11.01 -1.24 43.63
N THR A 155 -10.06 -0.80 44.48
CA THR A 155 -9.97 -1.19 45.90
C THR A 155 -10.62 -0.11 46.77
N CYS A 156 -11.74 -0.40 47.41
CA CYS A 156 -12.33 0.47 48.43
C CYS A 156 -11.37 0.59 49.64
N PRO A 157 -11.47 1.66 50.44
CA PRO A 157 -10.72 1.79 51.71
C PRO A 157 -11.01 0.65 52.70
N SER A 158 -12.19 0.03 52.60
CA SER A 158 -12.58 -1.20 53.32
C SER A 158 -11.82 -2.45 52.87
N GLY A 159 -11.16 -2.43 51.70
CA GLY A 159 -10.50 -3.59 51.08
C GLY A 159 -11.37 -4.39 50.12
N ARG A 160 -12.62 -3.95 49.87
CA ARG A 160 -13.55 -4.52 48.90
C ARG A 160 -13.14 -4.19 47.45
N CYS A 161 -13.34 -5.13 46.54
CA CYS A 161 -13.10 -4.95 45.10
C CYS A 161 -14.39 -4.62 44.36
N ILE A 162 -14.53 -3.40 43.87
CA ILE A 162 -15.64 -2.99 43.01
C ILE A 162 -15.16 -2.86 41.56
N HIS A 163 -16.04 -2.99 40.57
CA HIS A 163 -15.64 -2.81 39.18
C HIS A 163 -15.37 -1.32 38.92
N GLN A 164 -14.41 -0.99 38.05
CA GLN A 164 -14.07 0.42 37.73
C GLN A 164 -15.24 1.25 37.16
N SER A 165 -16.33 0.60 36.71
CA SER A 165 -17.55 1.26 36.23
C SER A 165 -18.52 1.62 37.36
N TRP A 166 -18.29 1.12 38.58
CA TRP A 166 -19.10 1.31 39.78
C TRP A 166 -18.52 2.40 40.68
N LEU A 167 -17.80 3.34 40.07
CA LEU A 167 -17.21 4.49 40.74
C LEU A 167 -17.94 5.73 40.22
N CYS A 168 -18.54 6.51 41.11
CA CYS A 168 -19.39 7.65 40.75
C CYS A 168 -20.58 7.27 39.84
N ASP A 169 -21.15 6.08 39.98
CA ASP A 169 -22.33 5.65 39.21
C ASP A 169 -23.66 5.94 39.94
N GLY A 170 -23.57 6.46 41.17
CA GLY A 170 -24.69 6.94 41.98
C GLY A 170 -25.26 5.89 42.92
N ASP A 171 -24.69 4.68 42.94
CA ASP A 171 -24.99 3.61 43.88
C ASP A 171 -23.80 3.44 44.86
N ASP A 172 -24.09 3.03 46.10
CA ASP A 172 -23.07 2.79 47.15
C ASP A 172 -22.58 1.34 47.08
N ASP A 173 -21.55 1.08 46.29
CA ASP A 173 -20.93 -0.23 46.07
C ASP A 173 -19.78 -0.51 47.05
N CYS A 174 -19.14 0.53 47.60
CA CYS A 174 -18.12 0.41 48.65
C CYS A 174 -18.70 0.28 50.08
N GLU A 175 -20.02 0.39 50.27
CA GLU A 175 -20.78 0.36 51.55
C GLU A 175 -20.45 1.50 52.54
N ASP A 176 -19.33 2.19 52.34
CA ASP A 176 -18.92 3.40 53.04
C ASP A 176 -19.14 4.67 52.18
N ASN A 177 -19.79 4.52 51.02
CA ASN A 177 -20.08 5.54 50.02
C ASN A 177 -18.81 6.26 49.53
N THR A 178 -17.64 5.65 49.65
CA THR A 178 -16.37 6.27 49.28
C THR A 178 -16.13 6.31 47.77
N ASP A 179 -16.66 5.34 47.05
CA ASP A 179 -16.84 5.31 45.60
C ASP A 179 -17.65 6.50 45.05
N GLU A 180 -18.55 7.05 45.86
CA GLU A 180 -19.37 8.22 45.50
C GLU A 180 -18.83 9.54 46.10
N THR A 181 -17.76 9.49 46.91
CA THR A 181 -17.16 10.69 47.51
C THR A 181 -16.04 11.25 46.65
N GLY A 182 -16.13 12.54 46.30
CA GLY A 182 -15.11 13.23 45.49
C GLY A 182 -15.48 13.39 44.01
N CYS A 183 -16.68 12.98 43.60
CA CYS A 183 -17.23 13.17 42.26
C CYS A 183 -17.67 14.64 41.96
N GLU A 184 -17.56 15.54 42.95
CA GLU A 184 -18.01 16.95 42.91
C GLU A 184 -16.90 17.95 42.47
N LEU A 185 -15.87 17.52 41.74
CA LEU A 185 -14.83 18.43 41.21
C LEU A 185 -14.64 18.25 39.71
N SER A 186 -15.35 19.11 38.96
CA SER A 186 -14.90 19.87 37.77
C SER A 186 -13.59 19.44 37.07
N ASN A 187 -13.48 18.19 36.65
CA ASN A 187 -12.70 17.72 35.50
C ASN A 187 -13.10 16.25 35.26
N ARG A 188 -14.09 16.00 34.40
CA ARG A 188 -14.50 14.63 34.03
C ARG A 188 -13.34 13.94 33.30
N GLU A 189 -12.57 13.13 34.02
CA GLU A 189 -11.73 12.12 33.41
C GLU A 189 -12.65 10.96 32.98
N CYS A 190 -12.72 10.68 31.68
CA CYS A 190 -13.54 9.57 31.16
C CYS A 190 -12.98 8.21 31.62
N TYR A 191 -13.86 7.22 31.72
CA TYR A 191 -13.49 5.86 32.12
C TYR A 191 -12.48 5.22 31.15
N PRO A 192 -11.65 4.27 31.59
CA PRO A 192 -10.73 3.54 30.72
C PRO A 192 -11.48 2.83 29.58
N GLY A 193 -11.37 3.36 28.36
CA GLY A 193 -12.13 2.88 27.19
C GLY A 193 -12.93 3.97 26.47
N GLU A 194 -13.08 5.13 27.09
CA GLU A 194 -13.80 6.29 26.56
C GLU A 194 -12.85 7.48 26.36
N TRP A 195 -13.22 8.37 25.43
CA TRP A 195 -12.48 9.56 25.07
C TRP A 195 -13.30 10.82 25.39
N PRO A 196 -12.75 11.78 26.16
CA PRO A 196 -13.43 13.04 26.46
C PRO A 196 -13.38 13.99 25.27
N CYS A 197 -14.53 14.47 24.82
CA CYS A 197 -14.63 15.62 23.92
C CYS A 197 -14.11 16.89 24.64
N PRO A 198 -13.02 17.52 24.19
CA PRO A 198 -12.35 18.64 24.88
C PRO A 198 -13.24 19.84 25.18
N SER A 199 -14.17 20.17 24.27
CA SER A 199 -15.02 21.37 24.41
C SER A 199 -16.34 21.10 25.14
N SER A 200 -16.86 19.87 25.10
CA SER A 200 -18.18 19.54 25.68
C SER A 200 -18.14 18.63 26.89
N GLY A 201 -17.01 17.98 27.18
CA GLY A 201 -16.87 17.03 28.27
C GLY A 201 -17.74 15.77 28.10
N LEU A 202 -18.21 15.51 26.88
CA LEU A 202 -18.91 14.29 26.50
C LEU A 202 -17.89 13.15 26.37
N CYS A 203 -18.12 12.03 27.04
CA CYS A 203 -17.30 10.83 26.87
C CYS A 203 -17.90 9.99 25.74
N ILE A 204 -17.10 9.69 24.71
CA ILE A 204 -17.48 8.79 23.61
C ILE A 204 -16.60 7.53 23.66
N PRO A 205 -17.09 6.35 23.25
CA PRO A 205 -16.25 5.15 23.15
C PRO A 205 -15.03 5.38 22.24
N LEU A 206 -13.86 4.83 22.58
CA LEU A 206 -12.63 4.96 21.77
C LEU A 206 -12.79 4.50 20.31
N GLU A 207 -13.76 3.64 20.02
CA GLU A 207 -14.10 3.16 18.67
C GLU A 207 -14.78 4.22 17.79
N LYS A 208 -15.32 5.27 18.41
CA LYS A 208 -15.97 6.40 17.74
C LYS A 208 -15.05 7.60 17.52
N VAL A 209 -13.81 7.53 17.99
CA VAL A 209 -12.81 8.57 17.76
C VAL A 209 -12.18 8.30 16.39
N CYS A 210 -12.25 9.28 15.48
CA CYS A 210 -11.76 9.18 14.09
C CYS A 210 -12.52 8.15 13.21
N ASP A 211 -13.83 7.99 13.41
CA ASP A 211 -14.70 7.08 12.66
C ASP A 211 -15.36 7.74 11.41
N GLY A 212 -15.10 9.03 11.19
CA GLY A 212 -15.61 9.81 10.07
C GLY A 212 -17.01 10.38 10.30
N ARG A 213 -17.55 10.31 11.51
CA ARG A 213 -18.81 10.93 11.94
C ARG A 213 -18.55 11.90 13.08
N GLU A 214 -19.35 12.96 13.17
CA GLU A 214 -19.25 13.93 14.27
C GLU A 214 -20.02 13.38 15.48
N ASP A 215 -19.37 12.59 16.33
CA ASP A 215 -19.93 12.10 17.59
C ASP A 215 -19.69 13.11 18.74
N CYS A 216 -18.67 13.98 18.64
CA CYS A 216 -18.55 15.17 19.49
C CYS A 216 -19.33 16.37 18.93
N THR A 217 -19.86 17.21 19.83
CA THR A 217 -20.68 18.40 19.50
C THR A 217 -20.03 19.41 18.56
N PHE A 218 -18.70 19.39 18.44
CA PHE A 218 -17.92 20.25 17.54
C PHE A 218 -17.02 19.45 16.58
N GLY A 219 -17.27 18.13 16.42
CA GLY A 219 -16.48 17.25 15.56
C GLY A 219 -15.02 17.09 15.97
N GLU A 220 -14.68 17.35 17.23
CA GLU A 220 -13.30 17.33 17.73
C GLU A 220 -12.67 15.93 17.71
N ASP A 221 -13.52 14.92 17.80
CA ASP A 221 -13.21 13.50 17.58
C ASP A 221 -12.66 13.20 16.18
N GLU A 222 -12.94 14.07 15.20
CA GLU A 222 -12.49 13.96 13.81
C GLU A 222 -11.38 14.97 13.46
N THR A 223 -10.86 15.71 14.44
CA THR A 223 -9.82 16.73 14.22
C THR A 223 -8.42 16.20 14.49
N ASN A 224 -7.42 16.78 13.82
CA ASN A 224 -6.01 16.37 13.82
C ASN A 224 -5.26 16.62 15.16
N THR A 225 -5.98 16.86 16.26
CA THR A 225 -5.44 17.33 17.56
C THR A 225 -5.89 16.47 18.75
N THR A 226 -6.38 15.27 18.50
CA THR A 226 -6.78 14.29 19.51
C THR A 226 -5.58 13.88 20.39
N ALA A 227 -5.67 14.14 21.70
CA ALA A 227 -4.58 13.95 22.67
C ALA A 227 -3.86 12.59 22.53
N GLY A 228 -2.64 12.61 22.00
CA GLY A 228 -1.76 11.44 21.87
C GLY A 228 -2.12 10.43 20.78
N ARG A 229 -3.22 10.62 20.03
CA ARG A 229 -3.54 9.85 18.82
C ARG A 229 -3.74 10.83 17.67
N ASN A 230 -2.84 10.80 16.69
CA ASN A 230 -3.23 11.29 15.37
C ASN A 230 -4.42 10.43 14.93
N CYS A 231 -5.52 11.05 14.52
CA CYS A 231 -6.46 10.44 13.60
C CYS A 231 -5.75 10.13 12.27
N THR A 232 -4.78 9.20 12.29
CA THR A 232 -4.27 8.55 11.10
C THR A 232 -5.41 7.66 10.64
N GLY A 233 -6.25 8.19 9.76
CA GLY A 233 -7.39 7.45 9.21
C GLY A 233 -6.99 6.05 8.80
N VAL A 234 -7.90 5.09 8.98
CA VAL A 234 -7.65 3.67 8.67
C VAL A 234 -7.02 3.55 7.28
N PRO A 235 -5.85 2.92 7.15
CA PRO A 235 -5.18 2.80 5.85
C PRO A 235 -6.13 2.15 4.85
N SER A 236 -6.25 2.77 3.69
CA SER A 236 -7.19 2.35 2.66
C SER A 236 -6.45 2.05 1.37
N LEU A 237 -6.94 1.08 0.61
CA LEU A 237 -6.49 0.77 -0.74
C LEU A 237 -7.33 1.53 -1.75
N ILE A 238 -6.67 2.26 -2.64
CA ILE A 238 -7.29 2.84 -3.82
C ILE A 238 -6.77 2.06 -5.03
N PHE A 239 -7.67 1.55 -5.86
CA PHE A 239 -7.28 0.80 -7.05
C PHE A 239 -8.29 0.96 -8.18
N SER A 240 -7.82 0.74 -9.40
CA SER A 240 -8.68 0.65 -10.58
C SER A 240 -9.06 -0.81 -10.83
N ASN A 241 -10.35 -1.08 -11.05
CA ASN A 241 -10.81 -2.38 -11.54
C ASN A 241 -10.77 -2.50 -13.07
N GLY A 242 -10.19 -1.54 -13.79
CA GLY A 242 -10.18 -1.49 -15.26
C GLY A 242 -11.37 -0.75 -15.87
N ARG A 243 -12.21 -0.14 -15.02
CA ARG A 243 -13.24 0.81 -15.44
C ARG A 243 -13.39 1.90 -14.40
N ASP A 244 -13.81 1.53 -13.21
CA ASP A 244 -14.10 2.43 -12.10
C ASP A 244 -12.92 2.52 -11.13
N LEU A 245 -12.85 3.64 -10.42
CA LEU A 245 -11.90 3.84 -9.33
C LEU A 245 -12.58 3.48 -8.00
N LEU A 246 -11.97 2.55 -7.26
CA LEU A 246 -12.51 1.99 -6.02
C LEU A 246 -11.62 2.37 -4.84
N MET A 247 -12.22 2.44 -3.66
CA MET A 247 -11.53 2.61 -2.39
C MET A 247 -12.07 1.63 -1.36
N GLY A 248 -11.18 0.92 -0.67
CA GLY A 248 -11.58 -0.04 0.35
C GLY A 248 -10.58 -0.13 1.50
N ASP A 249 -11.00 -0.72 2.61
CA ASP A 249 -10.15 -0.94 3.79
C ASP A 249 -9.05 -1.98 3.49
N ILE A 250 -7.84 -1.83 4.05
CA ILE A 250 -6.74 -2.79 3.85
C ILE A 250 -7.04 -4.19 4.40
N HIS A 251 -8.06 -4.34 5.25
CA HIS A 251 -8.52 -5.63 5.76
C HIS A 251 -9.62 -6.28 4.90
N GLY A 252 -10.10 -5.60 3.85
CA GLY A 252 -11.14 -6.13 2.96
C GLY A 252 -12.56 -6.04 3.51
N ARG A 253 -12.80 -5.30 4.61
CA ARG A 253 -14.11 -5.21 5.27
C ARG A 253 -15.10 -4.27 4.59
N SER A 254 -14.59 -3.27 3.88
CA SER A 254 -15.39 -2.22 3.24
C SER A 254 -14.81 -1.90 1.87
N LEU A 255 -15.69 -1.68 0.89
CA LEU A 255 -15.36 -1.31 -0.47
C LEU A 255 -16.43 -0.34 -0.98
N ARG A 256 -16.00 0.79 -1.54
CA ARG A 256 -16.86 1.79 -2.17
C ARG A 256 -16.30 2.24 -3.52
N THR A 257 -17.18 2.62 -4.43
CA THR A 257 -16.80 3.26 -5.69
C THR A 257 -16.57 4.76 -5.47
N LEU A 258 -15.36 5.23 -5.77
CA LEU A 258 -15.02 6.65 -5.73
C LEU A 258 -15.48 7.37 -7.00
N VAL A 259 -15.15 6.80 -8.16
CA VAL A 259 -15.45 7.41 -9.46
C VAL A 259 -15.94 6.35 -10.41
N HIS A 260 -17.10 6.61 -11.01
CA HIS A 260 -17.62 5.80 -12.11
C HIS A 260 -17.02 6.26 -13.43
N SER A 261 -16.59 5.30 -14.26
CA SER A 261 -16.08 5.59 -15.60
C SER A 261 -17.13 6.28 -16.46
N THR A 262 -16.71 7.34 -17.15
CA THR A 262 -17.49 7.97 -18.22
C THR A 262 -16.93 7.53 -19.58
N ASN A 263 -17.75 7.50 -20.63
CA ASN A 263 -17.32 7.28 -22.02
C ASN A 263 -16.43 6.04 -22.28
N ARG A 264 -16.63 4.94 -21.55
CA ARG A 264 -15.80 3.72 -21.63
C ARG A 264 -14.32 3.95 -21.26
N GLY A 265 -14.05 4.96 -20.43
CA GLY A 265 -12.73 5.23 -19.88
C GLY A 265 -12.16 4.05 -19.07
N ILE A 266 -10.84 3.89 -19.13
CA ILE A 266 -10.10 2.85 -18.38
C ILE A 266 -9.10 3.57 -17.49
N ALA A 267 -9.42 3.67 -16.20
CA ALA A 267 -8.47 4.16 -15.21
C ALA A 267 -7.31 3.16 -15.08
N VAL A 268 -6.05 3.62 -15.16
CA VAL A 268 -4.87 2.76 -15.08
C VAL A 268 -3.96 3.15 -13.92
N GLY A 269 -3.28 4.29 -14.02
CA GLY A 269 -2.42 4.82 -12.97
C GLY A 269 -3.23 5.51 -11.87
N VAL A 270 -2.80 5.37 -10.61
CA VAL A 270 -3.42 6.04 -9.47
C VAL A 270 -2.37 6.39 -8.41
N ASP A 271 -2.43 7.63 -7.95
CA ASP A 271 -1.68 8.10 -6.78
C ASP A 271 -2.46 9.23 -6.09
N TYR A 272 -1.97 9.76 -4.98
CA TYR A 272 -2.73 10.70 -4.16
C TYR A 272 -1.85 11.77 -3.53
N HIS A 273 -2.51 12.80 -2.99
CA HIS A 273 -1.91 13.78 -2.11
C HIS A 273 -2.70 13.80 -0.80
N TYR A 274 -2.08 13.32 0.28
CA TYR A 274 -2.76 13.10 1.56
C TYR A 274 -3.24 14.42 2.18
N GLN A 275 -2.34 15.40 2.32
CA GLN A 275 -2.65 16.69 2.97
C GLN A 275 -3.73 17.48 2.21
N LEU A 276 -3.71 17.45 0.88
CA LEU A 276 -4.73 18.11 0.05
C LEU A 276 -6.02 17.30 -0.11
N ARG A 277 -6.07 16.06 0.41
CA ARG A 277 -7.18 15.10 0.25
C ARG A 277 -7.61 14.93 -1.21
N ARG A 278 -6.63 14.84 -2.11
CA ARG A 278 -6.84 14.64 -3.56
C ARG A 278 -6.25 13.33 -4.05
N ILE A 279 -6.89 12.73 -5.03
CA ILE A 279 -6.47 11.52 -5.73
C ILE A 279 -6.31 11.89 -7.20
N PHE A 280 -5.23 11.42 -7.81
CA PHE A 280 -4.94 11.61 -9.22
C PHE A 280 -4.98 10.25 -9.92
N TYR A 281 -5.60 10.19 -11.08
CA TYR A 281 -5.65 8.95 -11.87
C TYR A 281 -5.57 9.24 -13.36
N SER A 282 -4.94 8.33 -14.10
CA SER A 282 -4.83 8.42 -15.57
C SER A 282 -5.86 7.54 -16.25
N ASP A 283 -6.38 7.99 -17.39
CA ASP A 283 -7.28 7.24 -18.26
C ASP A 283 -6.64 7.04 -19.64
N THR A 284 -6.38 5.78 -19.99
CA THR A 284 -5.67 5.41 -21.23
C THR A 284 -6.57 5.33 -22.46
N MET A 285 -7.90 5.34 -22.28
CA MET A 285 -8.85 5.36 -23.38
C MET A 285 -9.30 6.79 -23.73
N GLN A 286 -9.34 7.67 -22.73
CA GLN A 286 -9.65 9.08 -22.94
C GLN A 286 -8.40 9.95 -23.18
N ASP A 287 -7.20 9.39 -23.01
CA ASP A 287 -5.91 10.10 -23.06
C ASP A 287 -5.91 11.35 -22.17
N LYS A 288 -6.32 11.16 -20.90
CA LYS A 288 -6.48 12.25 -19.92
C LYS A 288 -5.96 11.87 -18.56
N VAL A 289 -5.58 12.87 -17.78
CA VAL A 289 -5.30 12.73 -16.35
C VAL A 289 -6.33 13.54 -15.57
N PHE A 290 -6.90 12.91 -14.55
CA PHE A 290 -7.94 13.47 -13.72
C PHE A 290 -7.47 13.63 -12.28
N SER A 291 -8.13 14.53 -11.56
CA SER A 291 -8.07 14.63 -10.11
C SER A 291 -9.47 14.54 -9.52
N VAL A 292 -9.58 13.98 -8.34
CA VAL A 292 -10.82 13.84 -7.58
C VAL A 292 -10.52 13.98 -6.10
N ASP A 293 -11.45 14.49 -5.32
CA ASP A 293 -11.29 14.49 -3.87
C ASP A 293 -11.47 13.07 -3.30
N VAL A 294 -10.94 12.84 -2.10
CA VAL A 294 -11.00 11.53 -1.43
C VAL A 294 -12.44 11.08 -1.09
N ASP A 295 -13.39 12.00 -1.05
CA ASP A 295 -14.83 11.70 -0.90
C ASP A 295 -15.51 11.32 -2.22
N GLY A 296 -14.81 11.39 -3.35
CA GLY A 296 -15.35 11.16 -4.70
C GLY A 296 -15.99 12.41 -5.33
N SER A 297 -15.93 13.56 -4.66
CA SER A 297 -16.47 14.82 -5.17
C SER A 297 -15.45 15.58 -6.06
N ARG A 298 -15.94 16.60 -6.78
CA ARG A 298 -15.12 17.53 -7.58
C ARG A 298 -14.11 16.86 -8.53
N VAL A 299 -14.58 15.97 -9.40
CA VAL A 299 -13.76 15.42 -10.49
C VAL A 299 -13.36 16.54 -11.45
N GLN A 300 -12.05 16.72 -11.67
CA GLN A 300 -11.46 17.74 -12.54
C GLN A 300 -10.48 17.10 -13.51
N VAL A 301 -10.41 17.66 -14.73
CA VAL A 301 -9.41 17.27 -15.73
C VAL A 301 -8.15 18.07 -15.47
N VAL A 302 -7.03 17.39 -15.21
CA VAL A 302 -5.71 18.00 -14.98
C VAL A 302 -4.96 18.13 -16.29
N LEU A 303 -4.94 17.07 -17.10
CA LEU A 303 -4.30 17.07 -18.42
C LEU A 303 -5.24 16.54 -19.49
N ASN A 304 -5.35 17.25 -20.61
CA ASN A 304 -6.16 16.89 -21.77
C ASN A 304 -5.56 17.28 -23.13
N VAL A 305 -4.48 18.04 -23.16
CA VAL A 305 -3.82 18.49 -24.39
C VAL A 305 -2.51 17.74 -24.53
N SER A 306 -2.28 17.14 -25.70
CA SER A 306 -1.02 16.46 -26.03
C SER A 306 -0.61 15.41 -24.98
N VAL A 307 -1.57 14.62 -24.52
CA VAL A 307 -1.34 13.44 -23.69
C VAL A 307 -1.64 12.23 -24.56
N ASP A 308 -0.75 11.24 -24.58
CA ASP A 308 -0.97 10.00 -25.33
C ASP A 308 -0.61 8.79 -24.49
N TYR A 309 -1.62 7.96 -24.22
CA TYR A 309 -1.51 6.72 -23.44
C TYR A 309 -0.80 6.91 -22.09
N PRO A 310 -1.39 7.70 -21.16
CA PRO A 310 -0.81 7.95 -19.84
C PRO A 310 -0.93 6.70 -18.96
N VAL A 311 0.11 5.87 -18.94
CA VAL A 311 0.07 4.53 -18.31
C VAL A 311 0.10 4.64 -16.79
N ASN A 312 0.88 5.57 -16.25
CA ASN A 312 1.05 5.70 -14.80
C ASN A 312 1.41 7.13 -14.38
N LEU A 313 1.29 7.41 -13.09
CA LEU A 313 1.62 8.71 -12.50
C LEU A 313 2.13 8.57 -11.06
N ALA A 314 2.88 9.57 -10.60
CA ALA A 314 3.34 9.69 -9.22
C ALA A 314 3.25 11.13 -8.73
N VAL A 315 2.84 11.33 -7.48
CA VAL A 315 2.63 12.64 -6.87
C VAL A 315 3.82 12.99 -5.97
N ASP A 316 4.39 14.17 -6.17
CA ASP A 316 5.29 14.81 -5.23
C ASP A 316 4.48 15.69 -4.28
N TRP A 317 4.26 15.16 -3.09
CA TRP A 317 3.50 15.81 -2.01
C TRP A 317 4.30 16.89 -1.27
N ILE A 318 5.59 17.07 -1.55
CA ILE A 318 6.43 18.11 -0.93
C ILE A 318 6.42 19.36 -1.79
N ASN A 319 6.54 19.22 -3.12
CA ASN A 319 6.61 20.35 -4.05
C ASN A 319 5.35 20.55 -4.91
N ASN A 320 4.28 19.80 -4.61
CA ASN A 320 3.00 19.85 -5.32
C ASN A 320 3.20 19.70 -6.84
N LYS A 321 3.87 18.61 -7.24
CA LYS A 321 4.11 18.25 -8.64
C LYS A 321 3.53 16.87 -8.94
N LEU A 322 3.21 16.65 -10.20
CA LEU A 322 2.71 15.39 -10.73
C LEU A 322 3.66 14.93 -11.83
N TYR A 323 4.14 13.69 -11.71
CA TYR A 323 4.97 13.03 -12.70
C TYR A 323 4.09 12.06 -13.49
N VAL A 324 4.12 12.12 -14.81
CA VAL A 324 3.25 11.35 -15.69
C VAL A 324 4.10 10.58 -16.69
N VAL A 325 3.80 9.29 -16.82
CA VAL A 325 4.46 8.39 -17.79
C VAL A 325 3.55 8.22 -18.99
N GLU A 326 4.02 8.64 -20.16
CA GLU A 326 3.33 8.46 -21.43
C GLU A 326 3.98 7.34 -22.23
N GLY A 327 3.29 6.21 -22.31
CA GLY A 327 3.85 4.96 -22.82
C GLY A 327 3.89 4.84 -24.34
N ARG A 328 3.20 5.70 -25.10
CA ARG A 328 3.21 5.65 -26.58
C ARG A 328 4.28 6.53 -27.20
N VAL A 329 4.61 7.63 -26.54
CA VAL A 329 5.66 8.58 -26.96
C VAL A 329 6.93 8.46 -26.11
N ASN A 330 6.97 7.47 -25.21
CA ASN A 330 8.12 7.05 -24.42
C ASN A 330 8.78 8.20 -23.65
N ARG A 331 8.00 8.85 -22.78
CA ARG A 331 8.52 9.96 -21.98
C ARG A 331 7.94 10.02 -20.58
N ILE A 332 8.66 10.75 -19.73
CA ILE A 332 8.27 11.10 -18.38
C ILE A 332 8.23 12.62 -18.28
N ASP A 333 7.02 13.13 -18.07
CA ASP A 333 6.75 14.56 -17.93
C ASP A 333 6.47 14.90 -16.47
N MET A 334 6.81 16.13 -16.09
CA MET A 334 6.45 16.72 -14.80
C MET A 334 5.54 17.92 -15.05
N VAL A 335 4.52 18.06 -14.21
CA VAL A 335 3.52 19.11 -14.29
C VAL A 335 3.11 19.58 -12.89
N ASP A 336 2.60 20.79 -12.75
CA ASP A 336 1.92 21.22 -11.53
C ASP A 336 0.60 20.44 -11.32
N LEU A 337 0.12 20.38 -10.08
CA LEU A 337 -1.13 19.66 -9.75
C LEU A 337 -2.38 20.23 -10.45
N ASP A 338 -2.31 21.44 -11.01
CA ASP A 338 -3.36 22.08 -11.79
C ASP A 338 -3.24 21.83 -13.31
N GLY A 339 -2.19 21.12 -13.75
CA GLY A 339 -1.91 20.86 -15.17
C GLY A 339 -1.05 21.92 -15.86
N SER A 340 -0.65 22.98 -15.15
CA SER A 340 0.22 24.02 -15.69
C SER A 340 1.71 23.66 -15.59
N ASN A 341 2.58 24.43 -16.24
CA ASN A 341 4.04 24.30 -16.13
C ASN A 341 4.56 22.88 -16.47
N ARG A 342 4.01 22.28 -17.53
CA ARG A 342 4.45 20.97 -18.03
C ARG A 342 5.85 21.06 -18.64
N VAL A 343 6.75 20.17 -18.20
CA VAL A 343 8.14 20.04 -18.67
C VAL A 343 8.45 18.57 -18.88
N THR A 344 9.13 18.24 -19.97
CA THR A 344 9.63 16.89 -20.21
C THR A 344 10.95 16.69 -19.46
N LEU A 345 11.02 15.65 -18.64
CA LEU A 345 12.20 15.34 -17.81
C LEU A 345 13.09 14.29 -18.48
N ILE A 346 12.48 13.22 -18.98
CA ILE A 346 13.19 12.10 -19.59
C ILE A 346 12.42 11.68 -20.85
N ALA A 347 13.07 11.77 -22.01
CA ALA A 347 12.52 11.33 -23.30
C ALA A 347 13.53 10.53 -24.14
N GLU A 348 14.76 10.42 -23.68
CA GLU A 348 15.83 9.70 -24.37
C GLU A 348 16.01 8.30 -23.83
N SER A 349 16.43 7.36 -24.67
CA SER A 349 16.75 5.99 -24.24
C SER A 349 15.60 5.35 -23.43
N LEU A 350 14.35 5.71 -23.75
CA LEU A 350 13.13 5.14 -23.19
C LEU A 350 12.46 4.26 -24.25
N GLY A 351 12.08 3.07 -23.81
CA GLY A 351 11.46 2.02 -24.57
C GLY A 351 9.96 1.98 -24.39
N ILE A 352 9.49 1.33 -23.33
CA ILE A 352 8.10 1.32 -22.91
C ILE A 352 8.10 1.53 -21.39
N PRO A 353 8.18 2.79 -20.92
CA PRO A 353 8.13 3.07 -19.49
C PRO A 353 6.73 2.75 -18.93
N THR A 354 6.67 2.05 -17.80
CA THR A 354 5.41 1.52 -17.23
C THR A 354 5.18 1.97 -15.79
N GLY A 355 6.11 1.68 -14.89
CA GLY A 355 6.06 2.00 -13.47
C GLY A 355 6.80 3.29 -13.16
N ILE A 356 6.27 4.07 -12.21
CA ILE A 356 6.94 5.24 -11.65
C ILE A 356 6.69 5.32 -10.14
N ALA A 357 7.72 5.71 -9.39
CA ALA A 357 7.62 6.01 -7.97
C ALA A 357 8.61 7.12 -7.61
N VAL A 358 8.23 7.99 -6.68
CA VAL A 358 9.07 9.10 -6.24
C VAL A 358 9.34 9.04 -4.74
N ASP A 359 10.54 9.45 -4.34
CA ASP A 359 10.88 9.74 -2.96
C ASP A 359 11.36 11.21 -2.85
N PRO A 360 10.42 12.15 -2.61
CA PRO A 360 10.74 13.56 -2.48
C PRO A 360 11.46 13.89 -1.16
N THR A 361 11.59 12.95 -0.21
CA THR A 361 12.38 13.17 1.01
C THR A 361 13.89 13.14 0.73
N VAL A 362 14.29 12.50 -0.37
CA VAL A 362 15.69 12.36 -0.80
C VAL A 362 15.93 13.04 -2.16
N GLY A 363 14.90 13.15 -2.99
CA GLY A 363 14.96 13.71 -4.33
C GLY A 363 15.22 12.67 -5.42
N TYR A 364 14.74 11.43 -5.23
CA TYR A 364 14.87 10.35 -6.21
C TYR A 364 13.56 10.05 -6.93
N LEU A 365 13.69 9.70 -8.21
CA LEU A 365 12.64 9.21 -9.07
C LEU A 365 13.06 7.83 -9.59
N PHE A 366 12.16 6.86 -9.51
CA PHE A 366 12.37 5.49 -9.96
C PHE A 366 11.35 5.14 -11.01
N PHE A 367 11.77 4.46 -12.07
CA PHE A 367 10.86 4.01 -13.12
C PHE A 367 11.33 2.69 -13.71
N SER A 368 10.38 1.92 -14.23
CA SER A 368 10.64 0.69 -14.97
C SER A 368 10.41 0.89 -16.45
N ASP A 369 11.27 0.26 -17.25
CA ASP A 369 11.19 0.23 -18.71
C ASP A 369 11.42 -1.22 -19.16
N TRP A 370 10.50 -1.80 -19.92
CA TRP A 370 10.58 -3.21 -20.30
C TRP A 370 11.02 -3.49 -21.74
N ASP A 371 11.23 -2.45 -22.56
CA ASP A 371 11.68 -2.59 -23.95
C ASP A 371 12.57 -1.42 -24.37
N SER A 372 13.62 -1.14 -23.57
CA SER A 372 14.55 -0.03 -23.83
C SER A 372 15.08 -0.07 -25.27
N LEU A 373 15.46 1.09 -25.82
CA LEU A 373 16.03 1.23 -27.16
C LEU A 373 17.26 0.33 -27.42
N ASN A 374 17.93 -0.15 -26.37
CA ASN A 374 19.04 -1.11 -26.45
C ASN A 374 18.61 -2.58 -26.47
N GLY A 375 17.31 -2.87 -26.36
CA GLY A 375 16.72 -4.21 -26.35
C GLY A 375 16.73 -4.93 -25.00
N GLU A 376 17.12 -4.26 -23.90
CA GLU A 376 17.14 -4.84 -22.55
C GLU A 376 16.20 -4.09 -21.59
N PRO A 377 15.34 -4.80 -20.83
CA PRO A 377 14.51 -4.19 -19.79
C PRO A 377 15.36 -3.71 -18.61
N GLY A 378 15.00 -2.56 -18.05
CA GLY A 378 15.72 -1.90 -16.97
C GLY A 378 14.82 -1.35 -15.88
N LEU A 379 15.29 -1.44 -14.64
CA LEU A 379 14.79 -0.62 -13.53
C LEU A 379 15.80 0.50 -13.31
N GLU A 380 15.33 1.74 -13.33
CA GLU A 380 16.19 2.91 -13.37
C GLU A 380 15.87 3.92 -12.27
N ARG A 381 16.89 4.67 -11.89
CA ARG A 381 16.83 5.74 -10.91
C ARG A 381 17.35 7.03 -11.54
N ALA A 382 16.66 8.12 -11.33
CA ALA A 382 17.13 9.46 -11.64
C ALA A 382 16.88 10.38 -10.45
N PHE A 383 17.44 11.58 -10.48
CA PHE A 383 16.97 12.65 -9.62
C PHE A 383 15.58 13.10 -10.07
N MET A 384 14.81 13.73 -9.17
CA MET A 384 13.46 14.20 -9.51
C MET A 384 13.44 15.29 -10.57
N ASP A 385 14.58 15.92 -10.88
CA ASP A 385 14.75 16.84 -12.01
C ASP A 385 15.06 16.15 -13.35
N GLY A 386 15.12 14.81 -13.38
CA GLY A 386 15.47 13.99 -14.55
C GLY A 386 16.98 13.76 -14.74
N THR A 387 17.84 14.41 -13.95
CA THR A 387 19.29 14.29 -14.11
C THR A 387 19.87 13.10 -13.34
N ASN A 388 21.16 12.82 -13.56
CA ASN A 388 21.90 11.73 -12.91
C ASN A 388 21.20 10.37 -13.00
N ARG A 389 20.79 10.02 -14.23
CA ARG A 389 20.18 8.74 -14.55
C ARG A 389 21.16 7.59 -14.31
N TYR A 390 20.70 6.58 -13.58
CA TYR A 390 21.46 5.43 -13.13
C TYR A 390 20.62 4.16 -13.29
N GLU A 391 21.14 3.19 -14.04
CA GLU A 391 20.47 1.91 -14.26
C GLU A 391 20.65 1.02 -13.02
N LEU A 392 19.58 0.89 -12.23
CA LEU A 392 19.59 0.23 -10.92
C LEU A 392 19.67 -1.29 -11.05
N VAL A 393 18.91 -1.87 -11.97
CA VAL A 393 18.89 -3.32 -12.25
C VAL A 393 18.78 -3.53 -13.76
N LYS A 394 19.67 -4.37 -14.31
CA LYS A 394 19.73 -4.71 -15.74
C LYS A 394 19.48 -6.18 -16.05
N SER A 395 19.67 -7.06 -15.07
CA SER A 395 19.69 -8.49 -15.29
C SER A 395 18.45 -9.17 -14.73
N LYS A 396 18.04 -10.26 -15.38
CA LYS A 396 16.88 -11.08 -14.99
C LYS A 396 15.57 -10.29 -14.92
N LEU A 397 15.43 -9.23 -15.71
CA LEU A 397 14.19 -8.51 -15.89
C LEU A 397 13.53 -9.01 -17.17
N GLY A 398 12.23 -9.23 -17.12
CA GLY A 398 11.39 -9.55 -18.25
C GLY A 398 10.45 -8.37 -18.50
N TRP A 399 9.34 -8.32 -17.75
CA TRP A 399 8.35 -7.25 -17.88
C TRP A 399 8.18 -6.52 -16.54
N PRO A 400 9.14 -5.64 -16.17
CA PRO A 400 8.99 -4.83 -14.96
C PRO A 400 7.82 -3.85 -15.12
N ALA A 401 6.86 -3.92 -14.21
CA ALA A 401 5.64 -3.10 -14.24
C ALA A 401 5.56 -2.19 -13.01
N GLY A 402 4.65 -2.43 -12.07
CA GLY A 402 4.46 -1.60 -10.89
C GLY A 402 5.73 -1.49 -10.03
N VAL A 403 6.09 -0.25 -9.70
CA VAL A 403 7.23 0.10 -8.84
C VAL A 403 6.69 0.85 -7.61
N THR A 404 7.23 0.55 -6.44
CA THR A 404 6.94 1.31 -5.21
C THR A 404 8.18 1.41 -4.34
N VAL A 405 8.21 2.41 -3.46
CA VAL A 405 9.36 2.68 -2.59
C VAL A 405 9.01 2.50 -1.11
N ASP A 406 9.93 1.92 -0.35
CA ASP A 406 9.97 1.95 1.11
C ASP A 406 10.92 3.06 1.54
N ILE A 407 10.37 4.21 1.92
CA ILE A 407 11.12 5.41 2.31
C ILE A 407 11.93 5.14 3.59
N VAL A 408 11.41 4.31 4.50
CA VAL A 408 12.06 4.04 5.80
C VAL A 408 13.27 3.12 5.62
N SER A 409 13.14 2.07 4.81
CA SER A 409 14.23 1.12 4.55
C SER A 409 15.09 1.45 3.34
N GLN A 410 14.79 2.55 2.62
CA GLN A 410 15.46 2.99 1.39
C GLN A 410 15.58 1.87 0.35
N ARG A 411 14.43 1.23 0.09
CA ARG A 411 14.32 0.11 -0.85
C ARG A 411 13.28 0.39 -1.92
N VAL A 412 13.58 -0.06 -3.13
CA VAL A 412 12.64 -0.11 -4.25
C VAL A 412 12.09 -1.52 -4.32
N TYR A 413 10.78 -1.64 -4.53
CA TYR A 413 10.08 -2.89 -4.81
C TYR A 413 9.46 -2.80 -6.19
N TRP A 414 9.52 -3.88 -6.95
CA TRP A 414 8.88 -3.96 -8.26
C TRP A 414 8.31 -5.35 -8.51
N VAL A 415 7.39 -5.42 -9.47
CA VAL A 415 6.86 -6.68 -9.98
C VAL A 415 7.41 -6.97 -11.36
N ASP A 416 7.60 -8.24 -11.67
CA ASP A 416 7.92 -8.71 -13.02
C ASP A 416 6.82 -9.64 -13.51
N SER A 417 6.08 -9.20 -14.53
CA SER A 417 4.93 -9.95 -15.07
C SER A 417 5.33 -11.11 -15.98
N ARG A 418 6.60 -11.23 -16.35
CA ARG A 418 7.10 -12.33 -17.21
C ARG A 418 7.69 -13.46 -16.40
N TYR A 419 8.34 -13.13 -15.28
CA TYR A 419 9.00 -14.09 -14.41
C TYR A 419 8.23 -14.39 -13.11
N ASP A 420 7.04 -13.82 -12.94
CA ASP A 420 6.11 -14.13 -11.85
C ASP A 420 6.74 -13.97 -10.46
N TYR A 421 7.30 -12.79 -10.19
CA TYR A 421 7.85 -12.48 -8.88
C TYR A 421 7.69 -11.01 -8.47
N VAL A 422 7.81 -10.77 -7.16
CA VAL A 422 8.04 -9.44 -6.58
C VAL A 422 9.43 -9.42 -5.97
N GLU A 423 10.22 -8.42 -6.34
CA GLU A 423 11.58 -8.27 -5.87
C GLU A 423 11.81 -6.90 -5.24
N THR A 424 12.91 -6.80 -4.48
CA THR A 424 13.34 -5.57 -3.84
C THR A 424 14.84 -5.40 -3.90
N VAL A 425 15.28 -4.15 -3.99
CA VAL A 425 16.69 -3.73 -4.01
C VAL A 425 16.85 -2.43 -3.23
N THR A 426 18.03 -2.15 -2.69
CA THR A 426 18.29 -0.83 -2.07
C THR A 426 18.36 0.27 -3.13
N TYR A 427 18.26 1.53 -2.71
CA TYR A 427 18.35 2.68 -3.63
C TYR A 427 19.63 2.73 -4.47
N ASP A 428 20.70 2.06 -4.03
CA ASP A 428 21.99 1.98 -4.75
C ASP A 428 22.13 0.74 -5.64
N GLY A 429 21.11 -0.12 -5.70
CA GLY A 429 21.13 -1.34 -6.52
C GLY A 429 21.76 -2.54 -5.81
N LEU A 430 22.05 -2.40 -4.51
CA LEU A 430 22.68 -3.43 -3.69
C LEU A 430 21.61 -4.29 -2.97
N TYR A 431 22.02 -5.46 -2.51
CA TYR A 431 21.20 -6.37 -1.69
C TYR A 431 19.81 -6.69 -2.27
N ARG A 432 19.79 -7.07 -3.55
CA ARG A 432 18.59 -7.58 -4.25
C ARG A 432 18.08 -8.84 -3.56
N LYS A 433 16.77 -8.88 -3.28
CA LYS A 433 16.08 -10.00 -2.62
C LYS A 433 14.71 -10.24 -3.27
N THR A 434 14.37 -11.50 -3.48
CA THR A 434 13.02 -11.93 -3.88
C THR A 434 12.09 -12.01 -2.67
N VAL A 435 10.91 -11.40 -2.81
CA VAL A 435 9.89 -11.31 -1.76
C VAL A 435 8.85 -12.42 -1.95
N ILE A 436 8.33 -12.52 -3.17
CA ILE A 436 7.30 -13.49 -3.57
C ILE A 436 7.69 -14.01 -4.93
N TYR A 437 7.54 -15.31 -5.18
CA TYR A 437 7.83 -15.92 -6.46
C TYR A 437 6.91 -17.10 -6.75
N GLY A 438 6.76 -17.41 -8.03
CA GLY A 438 6.13 -18.62 -8.53
C GLY A 438 4.79 -18.35 -9.21
N GLY A 439 4.65 -18.81 -10.45
CA GLY A 439 3.48 -18.58 -11.29
C GLY A 439 2.17 -19.14 -10.73
N SER A 440 2.19 -20.07 -9.78
CA SER A 440 0.97 -20.49 -9.08
C SER A 440 0.50 -19.47 -8.04
N LEU A 441 1.42 -18.71 -7.44
CA LEU A 441 1.15 -17.73 -6.37
C LEU A 441 0.94 -16.31 -6.91
N ILE A 442 1.67 -15.94 -7.97
CA ILE A 442 1.69 -14.60 -8.57
C ILE A 442 1.79 -14.67 -10.12
N PRO A 443 0.77 -15.25 -10.79
CA PRO A 443 0.81 -15.54 -12.23
C PRO A 443 0.96 -14.34 -13.17
N HIS A 444 0.42 -13.17 -12.82
CA HIS A 444 0.59 -11.98 -13.67
C HIS A 444 0.39 -10.67 -12.88
N PRO A 445 1.37 -10.28 -12.04
CA PRO A 445 1.29 -9.06 -11.26
C PRO A 445 1.43 -7.82 -12.14
N TYR A 446 0.75 -6.72 -11.79
CA TYR A 446 0.84 -5.46 -12.54
C TYR A 446 1.11 -4.24 -11.65
N GLY A 447 0.13 -3.77 -10.88
CA GLY A 447 0.27 -2.65 -9.95
C GLY A 447 0.83 -3.10 -8.61
N LEU A 448 1.61 -2.26 -7.95
CA LEU A 448 2.24 -2.57 -6.66
C LEU A 448 2.23 -1.37 -5.73
N SER A 449 1.87 -1.62 -4.48
CA SER A 449 2.00 -0.69 -3.36
C SER A 449 2.38 -1.46 -2.10
N MET A 450 2.72 -0.74 -1.04
CA MET A 450 3.12 -1.35 0.22
C MET A 450 2.68 -0.52 1.43
N PHE A 451 2.50 -1.21 2.55
CA PHE A 451 2.26 -0.59 3.84
C PHE A 451 2.71 -1.53 4.96
N GLU A 452 3.44 -1.00 5.93
CA GLU A 452 4.00 -1.76 7.05
C GLU A 452 4.73 -3.04 6.59
N HIS A 453 4.21 -4.20 6.97
CA HIS A 453 4.79 -5.52 6.70
C HIS A 453 4.24 -6.18 5.43
N TYR A 454 3.30 -5.54 4.74
CA TYR A 454 2.60 -6.13 3.61
C TYR A 454 2.88 -5.38 2.30
N VAL A 455 2.93 -6.16 1.23
CA VAL A 455 2.85 -5.67 -0.14
C VAL A 455 1.46 -5.97 -0.68
N TYR A 456 0.92 -5.01 -1.42
CA TYR A 456 -0.39 -5.08 -2.05
C TYR A 456 -0.18 -4.95 -3.55
N TYR A 457 -0.70 -5.89 -4.33
CA TYR A 457 -0.49 -5.89 -5.77
C TYR A 457 -1.75 -6.33 -6.50
N THR A 458 -1.91 -5.89 -7.74
CA THR A 458 -2.98 -6.35 -8.61
C THR A 458 -2.47 -7.48 -9.49
N ASP A 459 -3.32 -8.48 -9.72
CA ASP A 459 -2.99 -9.63 -10.56
C ASP A 459 -4.06 -9.82 -11.65
N TRP A 460 -3.61 -9.87 -12.90
CA TRP A 460 -4.49 -9.98 -14.07
C TRP A 460 -5.03 -11.38 -14.28
N THR A 461 -4.32 -12.42 -13.87
CA THR A 461 -4.83 -13.80 -14.01
C THR A 461 -5.77 -14.15 -12.88
N ARG A 462 -5.50 -13.70 -11.66
CA ARG A 462 -6.39 -13.88 -10.50
C ARG A 462 -7.55 -12.89 -10.46
N MET A 463 -7.54 -11.85 -11.29
CA MET A 463 -8.57 -10.81 -11.34
C MET A 463 -8.86 -10.22 -9.96
N ALA A 464 -7.82 -9.87 -9.20
CA ALA A 464 -7.98 -9.42 -7.82
C ALA A 464 -6.84 -8.54 -7.32
N VAL A 465 -7.11 -7.80 -6.23
CA VAL A 465 -6.09 -7.19 -5.37
C VAL A 465 -5.63 -8.22 -4.34
N MET A 466 -4.34 -8.49 -4.36
CA MET A 466 -3.63 -9.46 -3.55
C MET A 466 -2.86 -8.78 -2.42
N ARG A 467 -2.68 -9.47 -1.30
CA ARG A 467 -1.82 -9.08 -0.17
C ARG A 467 -0.85 -10.19 0.17
N ALA A 468 0.40 -9.86 0.43
CA ALA A 468 1.40 -10.80 0.91
C ALA A 468 2.37 -10.13 1.89
N ASN A 469 2.94 -10.92 2.81
CA ASN A 469 3.92 -10.42 3.78
C ASN A 469 5.30 -10.26 3.12
N LYS A 470 6.00 -9.17 3.43
CA LYS A 470 7.30 -8.84 2.82
C LYS A 470 8.50 -9.59 3.42
N PHE A 471 8.32 -10.20 4.59
CA PHE A 471 9.38 -10.83 5.38
C PHE A 471 9.24 -12.35 5.48
N SER A 472 8.01 -12.86 5.53
CA SER A 472 7.71 -14.29 5.64
C SER A 472 7.27 -14.89 4.31
N GLU A 473 7.58 -16.16 4.08
CA GLU A 473 7.06 -16.97 2.95
C GLU A 473 5.58 -17.36 3.16
N SER A 474 4.72 -16.38 3.44
CA SER A 474 3.28 -16.59 3.56
C SER A 474 2.64 -16.66 2.18
N SER A 475 1.65 -17.53 2.01
CA SER A 475 0.85 -17.55 0.78
C SER A 475 0.11 -16.21 0.59
N PRO A 476 0.14 -15.63 -0.64
CA PRO A 476 -0.62 -14.42 -0.94
C PRO A 476 -2.13 -14.63 -0.76
N GLN A 477 -2.79 -13.65 -0.15
CA GLN A 477 -4.22 -13.64 0.13
C GLN A 477 -4.96 -12.68 -0.78
N VAL A 478 -6.14 -13.07 -1.24
CA VAL A 478 -7.05 -12.20 -1.99
C VAL A 478 -7.75 -11.25 -1.00
N ILE A 479 -7.72 -9.95 -1.27
CA ILE A 479 -8.46 -8.95 -0.49
C ILE A 479 -9.72 -8.50 -1.23
N PHE A 480 -9.56 -8.02 -2.45
CA PHE A 480 -10.68 -7.55 -3.26
C PHE A 480 -10.71 -8.32 -4.59
N PRO A 481 -11.71 -9.18 -4.81
CA PRO A 481 -11.95 -9.74 -6.14
C PRO A 481 -12.47 -8.64 -7.07
N SER A 482 -12.08 -8.70 -8.34
CA SER A 482 -12.45 -7.73 -9.37
C SER A 482 -13.18 -8.43 -10.52
N PRO A 483 -14.29 -7.87 -11.03
CA PRO A 483 -14.99 -8.44 -12.20
C PRO A 483 -14.28 -8.17 -13.53
N LEU A 484 -13.37 -7.19 -13.54
CA LEU A 484 -12.59 -6.74 -14.69
C LEU A 484 -11.11 -6.70 -14.32
N THR A 485 -10.22 -6.58 -15.30
CA THR A 485 -8.76 -6.57 -15.10
C THR A 485 -8.34 -5.38 -14.23
N PRO A 486 -7.80 -5.61 -13.02
CA PRO A 486 -7.36 -4.54 -12.15
C PRO A 486 -6.01 -3.97 -12.62
N TYR A 487 -5.82 -2.65 -12.51
CA TYR A 487 -4.58 -1.96 -12.93
C TYR A 487 -3.80 -1.40 -11.74
N GLY A 488 -3.65 -0.08 -11.61
CA GLY A 488 -2.91 0.54 -10.52
C GLY A 488 -3.57 0.32 -9.16
N VAL A 489 -2.74 0.18 -8.13
CA VAL A 489 -3.12 0.12 -6.72
C VAL A 489 -2.18 1.00 -5.90
N THR A 490 -2.73 1.78 -4.98
CA THR A 490 -1.97 2.60 -4.04
C THR A 490 -2.58 2.51 -2.64
N VAL A 491 -1.74 2.64 -1.60
CA VAL A 491 -2.22 2.66 -0.20
C VAL A 491 -2.31 4.11 0.24
N TYR A 492 -3.52 4.57 0.55
CA TYR A 492 -3.83 5.89 1.07
C TYR A 492 -3.61 5.94 2.59
N HIS A 493 -2.53 6.60 3.02
CA HIS A 493 -2.22 6.84 4.44
C HIS A 493 -1.18 7.95 4.62
N SER A 494 -1.22 8.68 5.74
CA SER A 494 -0.28 9.77 6.03
C SER A 494 1.18 9.31 6.08
N LEU A 495 1.45 8.14 6.67
CA LEU A 495 2.80 7.59 6.81
C LEU A 495 3.51 7.27 5.49
N ARG A 496 2.77 7.15 4.38
CA ARG A 496 3.36 6.98 3.04
C ARG A 496 3.86 8.30 2.45
N GLN A 497 3.40 9.43 2.98
CA GLN A 497 3.75 10.78 2.55
C GLN A 497 4.29 11.60 3.73
N PRO A 498 5.47 11.24 4.27
CA PRO A 498 6.08 11.98 5.38
C PRO A 498 6.36 13.43 4.98
N PHE A 499 6.19 14.33 5.95
CA PHE A 499 6.47 15.74 5.75
C PHE A 499 7.97 16.02 5.80
N VAL A 500 8.47 16.72 4.78
CA VAL A 500 9.80 17.33 4.77
C VAL A 500 9.65 18.77 4.32
N ARG A 501 10.51 19.66 4.85
CA ARG A 501 10.50 21.06 4.47
C ARG A 501 10.85 21.21 2.98
N ASN A 502 9.93 21.77 2.21
CA ASN A 502 10.15 22.04 0.80
C ASN A 502 11.24 23.12 0.61
N PRO A 503 12.36 22.82 -0.08
CA PRO A 503 13.45 23.76 -0.33
C PRO A 503 13.07 24.87 -1.32
N CYS A 504 12.11 24.64 -2.22
CA CYS A 504 11.58 25.67 -3.12
C CYS A 504 10.85 26.77 -2.33
N GLY A 505 10.22 26.44 -1.19
CA GLY A 505 9.53 27.41 -0.34
C GLY A 505 8.57 28.35 -1.09
N ASN A 506 8.35 29.55 -0.56
CA ASN A 506 7.41 30.52 -1.16
C ASN A 506 7.99 31.29 -2.36
N ASN A 507 9.32 31.40 -2.44
CA ASN A 507 10.01 32.13 -3.51
C ASN A 507 10.49 31.20 -4.65
N LYS A 508 9.94 29.98 -4.76
CA LYS A 508 10.35 28.96 -5.75
C LYS A 508 11.86 28.71 -5.79
N GLY A 509 12.57 28.77 -4.66
CA GLY A 509 14.03 28.61 -4.60
C GLY A 509 14.80 29.74 -5.31
N GLY A 510 14.13 30.85 -5.65
CA GLY A 510 14.69 31.89 -6.52
C GLY A 510 14.67 31.54 -8.00
N CYS A 511 13.96 30.48 -8.41
CA CYS A 511 13.69 30.19 -9.81
C CYS A 511 12.66 31.16 -10.37
N GLU A 512 12.90 31.68 -11.57
CA GLU A 512 11.97 32.60 -12.24
C GLU A 512 10.63 31.91 -12.55
N GLN A 513 10.69 30.70 -13.11
CA GLN A 513 9.50 29.99 -13.59
C GLN A 513 9.15 28.78 -12.73
N ILE A 514 9.91 27.69 -12.83
CA ILE A 514 9.59 26.39 -12.23
C ILE A 514 10.73 25.94 -11.32
N CYS A 515 10.39 25.43 -10.14
CA CYS A 515 11.32 24.81 -9.20
C CYS A 515 10.96 23.34 -9.04
N VAL A 516 11.93 22.46 -9.26
CA VAL A 516 11.79 20.99 -9.17
C VAL A 516 12.75 20.48 -8.12
N LEU A 517 12.33 19.48 -7.33
CA LEU A 517 13.22 18.86 -6.36
C LEU A 517 14.37 18.14 -7.07
N SER A 518 15.55 18.18 -6.46
CA SER A 518 16.72 17.41 -6.86
C SER A 518 17.23 16.62 -5.66
N HIS A 519 18.26 15.83 -5.86
CA HIS A 519 18.85 15.02 -4.81
C HIS A 519 19.48 15.86 -3.71
N ARG A 520 19.55 15.29 -2.51
CA ARG A 520 20.13 15.93 -1.31
C ARG A 520 21.62 16.33 -1.40
N THR A 521 22.31 15.90 -2.45
CA THR A 521 23.69 16.33 -2.73
C THR A 521 23.75 17.72 -3.34
N ASP A 522 22.63 18.21 -3.87
CA ASP A 522 22.53 19.53 -4.45
C ASP A 522 22.13 20.54 -3.36
N ASN A 523 22.90 21.63 -3.22
CA ASN A 523 22.60 22.79 -2.36
C ASN A 523 22.50 22.55 -0.83
N ASP A 524 23.38 21.73 -0.23
CA ASP A 524 23.52 21.55 1.23
C ASP A 524 22.20 21.24 1.98
N GLY A 525 21.44 20.25 1.48
CA GLY A 525 20.14 19.85 2.03
C GLY A 525 19.33 19.10 0.98
N LEU A 526 18.00 18.97 1.15
CA LEU A 526 17.16 18.51 0.04
C LEU A 526 17.29 19.50 -1.13
N GLY A 527 17.84 19.04 -2.24
CA GLY A 527 18.19 19.89 -3.37
C GLY A 527 16.99 20.32 -4.20
N TYR A 528 17.22 21.33 -5.04
CA TYR A 528 16.26 21.75 -6.06
C TYR A 528 17.02 22.34 -7.26
N ARG A 529 16.37 22.30 -8.43
CA ARG A 529 16.84 22.99 -9.64
C ARG A 529 15.71 23.75 -10.32
N CYS A 530 16.10 24.80 -11.01
CA CYS A 530 15.17 25.59 -11.80
C CYS A 530 14.98 24.97 -13.18
N LYS A 531 13.73 24.94 -13.63
CA LYS A 531 13.35 24.57 -14.99
C LYS A 531 12.51 25.69 -15.60
N CYS A 532 12.51 25.74 -16.92
CA CYS A 532 11.76 26.72 -17.68
C CYS A 532 10.56 26.06 -18.37
N ARG A 533 9.57 26.88 -18.71
CA ARG A 533 8.41 26.49 -19.51
C ARG A 533 8.85 26.23 -20.94
N MET A 534 8.03 25.46 -21.67
CA MET A 534 8.18 25.28 -23.11
C MET A 534 8.35 26.64 -23.81
N GLY A 535 9.33 26.75 -24.70
CA GLY A 535 9.73 27.97 -25.41
C GLY A 535 10.82 28.80 -24.73
N PHE A 536 11.26 28.42 -23.53
CA PHE A 536 12.32 29.09 -22.78
C PHE A 536 13.46 28.12 -22.45
N ASP A 537 14.68 28.64 -22.46
CA ASP A 537 15.88 27.94 -22.02
C ASP A 537 16.39 28.53 -20.71
N LEU A 538 17.05 27.72 -19.88
CA LEU A 538 17.57 28.16 -18.59
C LEU A 538 18.87 28.96 -18.81
N HIS A 539 18.89 30.19 -18.30
CA HIS A 539 20.06 31.03 -18.34
C HIS A 539 21.23 30.37 -17.57
N PRO A 540 22.51 30.60 -17.95
CA PRO A 540 23.66 30.00 -17.27
C PRO A 540 23.80 30.30 -15.77
N ASP A 541 23.03 31.26 -15.23
CA ASP A 541 22.94 31.49 -13.79
C ASP A 541 22.12 30.42 -13.04
N GLY A 542 21.45 29.53 -13.77
CA GLY A 542 20.65 28.45 -13.23
C GLY A 542 19.32 28.88 -12.61
N LYS A 543 18.84 30.12 -12.85
CA LYS A 543 17.62 30.66 -12.22
C LYS A 543 16.68 31.39 -13.17
N HIS A 544 17.21 32.15 -14.13
CA HIS A 544 16.41 32.93 -15.06
C HIS A 544 16.11 32.13 -16.33
N CYS A 545 15.00 32.45 -17.00
CA CYS A 545 14.54 31.76 -18.21
C CYS A 545 14.54 32.73 -19.40
N VAL A 546 15.22 32.37 -20.48
CA VAL A 546 15.35 33.20 -21.69
C VAL A 546 14.55 32.58 -22.83
N ALA A 547 13.75 33.38 -23.52
CA ALA A 547 12.97 32.92 -24.66
C ALA A 547 13.90 32.45 -25.79
N LEU A 548 13.61 31.29 -26.37
CA LEU A 548 14.39 30.72 -27.45
C LEU A 548 14.08 31.43 -28.77
N SER A 549 15.13 31.87 -29.47
CA SER A 549 15.01 32.45 -30.81
C SER A 549 15.17 31.44 -31.94
N GLN A 550 15.76 30.26 -31.65
CA GLN A 550 16.11 29.26 -32.64
C GLN A 550 15.89 27.86 -32.05
N PHE A 551 15.16 27.02 -32.78
CA PHE A 551 14.95 25.62 -32.46
C PHE A 551 14.68 24.83 -33.75
N LEU A 552 14.82 23.50 -33.67
CA LEU A 552 14.52 22.60 -34.77
C LEU A 552 13.17 21.93 -34.52
N LEU A 553 12.25 22.06 -35.46
CA LEU A 553 10.98 21.34 -35.46
C LEU A 553 11.11 20.11 -36.38
N PHE A 554 10.67 18.95 -35.89
CA PHE A 554 10.62 17.74 -36.70
C PHE A 554 9.32 16.96 -36.44
N SER A 555 8.82 16.34 -37.50
CA SER A 555 7.69 15.41 -37.44
C SER A 555 8.20 13.97 -37.39
N SER A 556 7.46 13.13 -36.69
CA SER A 556 7.61 11.68 -36.68
C SER A 556 6.23 11.05 -36.84
N GLN A 557 6.19 9.72 -36.99
CA GLN A 557 4.91 9.00 -37.10
C GLN A 557 4.02 9.22 -35.86
N LEU A 558 4.62 9.37 -34.68
CA LEU A 558 3.91 9.41 -33.40
C LEU A 558 3.72 10.83 -32.85
N ALA A 559 4.64 11.75 -33.15
CA ALA A 559 4.62 13.10 -32.59
C ALA A 559 5.33 14.12 -33.47
N ILE A 560 4.96 15.39 -33.32
CA ILE A 560 5.75 16.54 -33.77
C ILE A 560 6.42 17.15 -32.55
N ARG A 561 7.75 17.33 -32.63
CA ARG A 561 8.59 17.79 -31.52
C ARG A 561 9.47 18.95 -31.95
N GLY A 562 9.73 19.85 -31.02
CA GLY A 562 10.71 20.92 -31.18
C GLY A 562 11.84 20.76 -30.18
N ILE A 563 13.08 20.76 -30.66
CA ILE A 563 14.29 20.61 -29.84
C ILE A 563 15.21 21.82 -29.98
N PRO A 564 15.95 22.19 -28.92
CA PRO A 564 16.95 23.24 -29.01
C PRO A 564 18.13 22.79 -29.89
N PHE A 565 18.89 23.74 -30.40
CA PHE A 565 20.14 23.44 -31.13
C PHE A 565 21.28 22.97 -30.22
N ASN A 566 21.18 23.26 -28.93
CA ASN A 566 22.16 22.80 -27.95
C ASN A 566 21.95 21.31 -27.69
N LEU A 567 23.04 20.52 -27.71
CA LEU A 567 23.06 19.06 -27.74
C LEU A 567 22.48 18.36 -26.47
N SER A 568 21.83 19.08 -25.56
CA SER A 568 21.06 18.47 -24.47
C SER A 568 19.72 18.01 -25.02
N THR A 569 19.71 16.77 -25.48
CA THR A 569 18.61 16.08 -26.15
C THR A 569 17.44 15.69 -25.24
N GLN A 570 17.46 16.14 -23.98
CA GLN A 570 16.45 15.83 -22.96
C GLN A 570 15.30 16.85 -22.90
N GLU A 571 15.46 18.03 -23.47
CA GLU A 571 14.50 19.12 -23.32
C GLU A 571 13.76 19.41 -24.64
N ASP A 572 12.44 19.21 -24.61
CA ASP A 572 11.56 19.69 -25.68
C ASP A 572 11.25 21.18 -25.41
N VAL A 573 11.21 21.97 -26.48
CA VAL A 573 10.90 23.41 -26.41
C VAL A 573 9.49 23.71 -26.90
N VAL A 574 8.82 22.70 -27.44
CA VAL A 574 7.43 22.75 -27.89
C VAL A 574 6.69 21.65 -27.19
N LEU A 575 5.45 21.92 -26.75
CA LEU A 575 4.59 20.86 -26.25
C LEU A 575 4.35 19.85 -27.38
N PRO A 576 4.82 18.59 -27.26
CA PRO A 576 4.76 17.63 -28.36
C PRO A 576 3.34 17.46 -28.85
N ILE A 577 3.14 17.51 -30.17
CA ILE A 577 1.81 17.32 -30.74
C ILE A 577 1.64 15.83 -30.95
N THR A 578 0.75 15.23 -30.17
CA THR A 578 0.46 13.81 -30.17
C THR A 578 -1.03 13.60 -30.40
N HIS A 579 -1.37 12.50 -31.06
CA HIS A 579 -2.74 11.99 -31.16
C HIS A 579 -2.66 10.54 -31.63
N SER A 580 -3.54 9.67 -31.15
CA SER A 580 -3.59 8.26 -31.60
C SER A 580 -4.94 7.90 -32.22
N PRO A 581 -4.98 7.14 -33.33
CA PRO A 581 -3.87 6.89 -34.27
C PRO A 581 -3.58 8.14 -35.11
N SER A 582 -2.32 8.48 -35.41
CA SER A 582 -1.96 9.58 -36.32
C SER A 582 -0.71 9.23 -37.12
N TYR A 583 -0.48 9.96 -38.21
CA TYR A 583 0.78 9.91 -38.92
C TYR A 583 1.12 11.32 -39.41
N PHE A 584 2.06 11.97 -38.73
CA PHE A 584 2.45 13.34 -39.05
C PHE A 584 3.54 13.35 -40.12
N VAL A 585 3.36 14.15 -41.17
CA VAL A 585 4.30 14.20 -42.30
C VAL A 585 4.77 15.62 -42.54
N GLY A 586 3.93 16.44 -43.18
CA GLY A 586 4.24 17.83 -43.45
C GLY A 586 4.18 18.64 -42.16
N VAL A 587 5.18 19.50 -41.96
CA VAL A 587 5.24 20.43 -40.85
C VAL A 587 5.87 21.73 -41.30
N ASP A 588 5.29 22.86 -40.90
CA ASP A 588 5.88 24.18 -41.09
C ASP A 588 5.48 25.11 -39.94
N TYR A 589 6.12 26.27 -39.82
CA TYR A 589 6.03 27.13 -38.65
C TYR A 589 5.94 28.62 -39.02
N SER A 590 5.04 29.34 -38.35
CA SER A 590 4.98 30.81 -38.35
C SER A 590 5.63 31.36 -37.08
N ALA A 591 6.76 32.06 -37.24
CA ALA A 591 7.47 32.72 -36.13
C ALA A 591 6.75 33.96 -35.59
N GLU A 592 5.94 34.64 -36.41
CA GLU A 592 5.19 35.83 -35.97
C GLU A 592 4.02 35.45 -35.05
N ASP A 593 3.36 34.33 -35.35
CA ASP A 593 2.14 33.87 -34.65
C ASP A 593 2.41 32.71 -33.67
N GLU A 594 3.67 32.27 -33.56
CA GLU A 594 4.10 31.09 -32.79
C GLU A 594 3.22 29.86 -33.07
N THR A 595 2.90 29.63 -34.34
CA THR A 595 1.92 28.63 -34.78
C THR A 595 2.56 27.59 -35.69
N ILE A 596 2.34 26.32 -35.35
CA ILE A 596 2.75 25.16 -36.13
C ILE A 596 1.60 24.74 -37.04
N PHE A 597 1.91 24.54 -38.31
CA PHE A 597 1.05 23.93 -39.30
C PHE A 597 1.51 22.51 -39.54
N PHE A 598 0.58 21.56 -39.54
CA PHE A 598 0.95 20.16 -39.73
C PHE A 598 -0.14 19.35 -40.39
N SER A 599 0.25 18.32 -41.15
CA SER A 599 -0.66 17.36 -41.76
C SER A 599 -0.69 16.06 -40.97
N ASP A 600 -1.89 15.49 -40.81
CA ASP A 600 -2.12 14.14 -40.32
C ASP A 600 -2.73 13.32 -41.45
N THR A 601 -1.93 12.43 -42.04
CA THR A 601 -2.35 11.61 -43.18
C THR A 601 -3.18 10.40 -42.78
N THR A 602 -3.32 10.11 -41.48
CA THR A 602 -4.25 9.06 -41.02
C THR A 602 -5.66 9.60 -40.92
N ARG A 603 -5.82 10.89 -40.62
CA ARG A 603 -7.11 11.57 -40.51
C ARG A 603 -7.53 12.35 -41.75
N ASP A 604 -6.62 12.50 -42.72
CA ASP A 604 -6.82 13.34 -43.90
C ASP A 604 -7.09 14.81 -43.56
N VAL A 605 -6.34 15.35 -42.58
CA VAL A 605 -6.55 16.72 -42.06
C VAL A 605 -5.24 17.51 -41.96
N ILE A 606 -5.30 18.80 -42.31
CA ILE A 606 -4.28 19.80 -41.96
C ILE A 606 -4.78 20.61 -40.76
N TYR A 607 -3.91 20.73 -39.75
CA TYR A 607 -4.15 21.49 -38.53
C TYR A 607 -3.25 22.72 -38.44
N LYS A 608 -3.66 23.66 -37.60
CA LYS A 608 -2.75 24.63 -36.97
C LYS A 608 -2.88 24.56 -35.44
N GLN A 609 -1.79 24.80 -34.73
CA GLN A 609 -1.75 24.81 -33.27
C GLN A 609 -0.61 25.69 -32.77
N LYS A 610 -0.78 26.36 -31.63
CA LYS A 610 0.30 27.15 -31.01
C LYS A 610 1.33 26.27 -30.30
N LEU A 611 2.52 26.82 -30.02
CA LEU A 611 3.60 26.11 -29.30
C LEU A 611 3.21 25.63 -27.89
N ASP A 612 2.30 26.35 -27.23
CA ASP A 612 1.75 26.02 -25.91
C ASP A 612 0.68 24.92 -25.95
N GLY A 613 0.35 24.44 -27.15
CA GLY A 613 -0.70 23.45 -27.39
C GLY A 613 -2.11 24.03 -27.53
N THR A 614 -2.31 25.33 -27.32
CA THR A 614 -3.62 25.97 -27.43
C THR A 614 -3.96 26.32 -28.90
N GLY A 615 -5.21 26.72 -29.13
CA GLY A 615 -5.64 27.22 -30.44
C GLY A 615 -5.61 26.17 -31.56
N ARG A 616 -5.69 24.87 -31.23
CA ARG A 616 -5.77 23.80 -32.22
C ARG A 616 -7.02 23.99 -33.09
N GLU A 617 -6.82 24.16 -34.38
CA GLU A 617 -7.88 24.39 -35.35
C GLU A 617 -7.67 23.53 -36.60
N THR A 618 -8.75 22.93 -37.10
CA THR A 618 -8.76 22.23 -38.38
C THR A 618 -8.82 23.24 -39.53
N LEU A 619 -7.79 23.24 -40.38
CA LEU A 619 -7.72 24.12 -41.54
C LEU A 619 -8.37 23.51 -42.78
N ALA A 620 -8.08 22.24 -43.06
CA ALA A 620 -8.64 21.53 -44.21
C ALA A 620 -8.82 20.05 -43.89
N ALA A 621 -10.01 19.50 -44.15
CA ALA A 621 -10.37 18.10 -43.89
C ALA A 621 -10.96 17.36 -45.11
N ASN A 622 -11.08 18.03 -46.25
CA ASN A 622 -11.67 17.47 -47.48
C ASN A 622 -10.67 17.60 -48.63
N ARG A 623 -10.45 16.54 -49.42
CA ARG A 623 -9.43 16.47 -50.48
C ARG A 623 -8.00 16.71 -49.94
N VAL A 624 -7.65 16.02 -48.87
CA VAL A 624 -6.37 16.19 -48.15
C VAL A 624 -5.87 14.81 -47.70
N GLU A 625 -5.86 13.83 -48.60
CA GLU A 625 -5.72 12.40 -48.25
C GLU A 625 -4.27 11.93 -48.10
N SER A 626 -3.31 12.67 -48.63
CA SER A 626 -1.91 12.25 -48.63
C SER A 626 -0.99 13.45 -48.66
N VAL A 627 -1.15 14.38 -47.71
CA VAL A 627 -0.31 15.56 -47.69
C VAL A 627 1.10 15.20 -47.26
N GLU A 628 2.03 15.33 -48.20
CA GLU A 628 3.43 14.96 -48.02
C GLU A 628 4.27 16.09 -47.46
N ASP A 629 3.98 17.33 -47.85
CA ASP A 629 4.76 18.48 -47.41
C ASP A 629 3.90 19.75 -47.35
N LEU A 630 4.29 20.67 -46.47
CA LEU A 630 3.60 21.93 -46.20
C LEU A 630 4.60 23.08 -46.34
N ALA A 631 4.16 24.18 -46.93
CA ALA A 631 4.95 25.41 -47.01
C ALA A 631 4.07 26.62 -46.72
N TYR A 632 4.44 27.40 -45.70
CA TYR A 632 3.73 28.58 -45.25
C TYR A 632 4.41 29.85 -45.78
N ASP A 633 3.64 30.64 -46.53
CA ASP A 633 4.05 31.98 -46.93
C ASP A 633 3.64 32.98 -45.84
N TRP A 634 4.63 33.43 -45.07
CA TRP A 634 4.45 34.37 -43.98
C TRP A 634 4.09 35.79 -44.42
N ILE A 635 4.39 36.19 -45.66
CA ILE A 635 4.07 37.52 -46.19
C ILE A 635 2.62 37.57 -46.64
N SER A 636 2.19 36.61 -47.47
CA SER A 636 0.84 36.59 -48.04
C SER A 636 -0.18 35.84 -47.17
N LYS A 637 0.27 35.22 -46.09
CA LYS A 637 -0.53 34.41 -45.15
C LYS A 637 -1.26 33.26 -45.85
N ASN A 638 -0.57 32.63 -46.80
CA ASN A 638 -1.05 31.50 -47.59
C ASN A 638 -0.32 30.21 -47.19
N LEU A 639 -1.07 29.10 -47.10
CA LEU A 639 -0.53 27.77 -46.84
C LEU A 639 -0.58 26.95 -48.14
N TYR A 640 0.55 26.40 -48.53
CA TYR A 640 0.72 25.56 -49.71
C TYR A 640 0.98 24.12 -49.29
N TRP A 641 0.50 23.16 -50.07
CA TRP A 641 0.78 21.75 -49.82
C TRP A 641 0.72 20.91 -51.09
N THR A 642 1.42 19.79 -51.03
CA THR A 642 1.48 18.78 -52.08
C THR A 642 0.54 17.62 -51.74
N ASP A 643 -0.17 17.12 -52.74
CA ASP A 643 -0.98 15.91 -52.58
C ASP A 643 -0.74 14.95 -53.76
N PRO A 644 -0.02 13.83 -53.56
CA PRO A 644 0.23 12.81 -54.56
C PRO A 644 -1.04 12.11 -55.06
N ARG A 645 -2.03 11.90 -54.19
CA ARG A 645 -3.28 11.21 -54.56
C ARG A 645 -4.11 12.08 -55.49
N TYR A 646 -4.21 13.37 -55.19
CA TYR A 646 -4.90 14.34 -56.05
C TYR A 646 -4.02 14.91 -57.16
N ARG A 647 -2.74 14.49 -57.25
CA ARG A 647 -1.80 14.89 -58.31
C ARG A 647 -1.72 16.41 -58.48
N CYS A 648 -1.77 17.15 -57.38
CA CYS A 648 -1.83 18.60 -57.42
C CYS A 648 -1.06 19.27 -56.29
N ILE A 649 -0.78 20.56 -56.49
CA ILE A 649 -0.34 21.48 -55.45
C ILE A 649 -1.52 22.40 -55.16
N SER A 650 -1.93 22.46 -53.91
CA SER A 650 -3.03 23.29 -53.43
C SER A 650 -2.49 24.46 -52.62
N VAL A 651 -3.23 25.57 -52.63
CA VAL A 651 -3.01 26.72 -51.77
C VAL A 651 -4.30 27.08 -51.06
N MET A 652 -4.18 27.49 -49.80
CA MET A 652 -5.26 28.05 -49.01
C MET A 652 -4.84 29.39 -48.42
N LYS A 653 -5.71 30.38 -48.55
CA LYS A 653 -5.54 31.67 -47.87
C LYS A 653 -6.14 31.58 -46.48
N LEU A 654 -5.34 31.87 -45.43
CA LEU A 654 -5.78 31.68 -44.05
C LEU A 654 -6.89 32.66 -43.62
N ALA A 655 -6.93 33.86 -44.22
CA ALA A 655 -7.87 34.91 -43.83
C ALA A 655 -9.34 34.58 -44.14
N ASP A 656 -9.61 33.99 -45.31
CA ASP A 656 -10.96 33.65 -45.77
C ASP A 656 -11.18 32.13 -45.92
N LYS A 657 -10.14 31.32 -45.62
CA LYS A 657 -10.10 29.87 -45.80
C LYS A 657 -10.45 29.43 -47.23
N SER A 658 -10.24 30.31 -48.21
CA SER A 658 -10.44 29.99 -49.61
C SER A 658 -9.33 29.06 -50.09
N ARG A 659 -9.69 28.03 -50.86
CA ARG A 659 -8.76 27.02 -51.35
C ARG A 659 -8.82 26.90 -52.87
N ARG A 660 -7.67 26.76 -53.51
CA ARG A 660 -7.55 26.44 -54.95
C ARG A 660 -6.37 25.50 -55.23
N ALA A 661 -6.49 24.67 -56.26
CA ALA A 661 -5.37 23.92 -56.81
C ALA A 661 -4.65 24.78 -57.85
N ILE A 662 -3.36 25.09 -57.62
CA ILE A 662 -2.57 25.97 -58.48
C ILE A 662 -1.87 25.20 -59.60
N ILE A 663 -1.47 23.97 -59.36
CA ILE A 663 -0.82 23.09 -60.33
C ILE A 663 -1.51 21.74 -60.26
N GLN A 664 -1.87 21.16 -61.41
CA GLN A 664 -2.60 19.90 -61.51
C GLN A 664 -1.90 18.96 -62.50
N ASN A 665 -2.27 17.68 -62.49
CA ASN A 665 -1.71 16.63 -63.35
C ASN A 665 -0.22 16.33 -63.08
N LEU A 666 0.23 16.50 -61.84
CA LEU A 666 1.59 16.15 -61.43
C LEU A 666 1.74 14.64 -61.23
N ASN A 667 2.95 14.13 -61.44
CA ASN A 667 3.30 12.75 -61.11
C ASN A 667 3.92 12.72 -59.71
N SER A 668 3.11 12.33 -58.72
CA SER A 668 3.53 12.16 -57.32
C SER A 668 4.35 13.33 -56.74
N PRO A 669 3.80 14.56 -56.67
CA PRO A 669 4.46 15.69 -56.02
C PRO A 669 4.76 15.36 -54.55
N ARG A 670 5.97 15.66 -54.07
CA ARG A 670 6.42 15.37 -52.69
C ARG A 670 6.73 16.64 -51.92
N SER A 671 7.94 17.19 -52.07
CA SER A 671 8.34 18.36 -51.30
C SER A 671 7.92 19.68 -51.94
N ILE A 672 7.66 20.68 -51.12
CA ILE A 672 7.38 22.07 -51.51
C ILE A 672 8.05 23.03 -50.53
N VAL A 673 8.67 24.07 -51.06
CA VAL A 673 9.16 25.22 -50.29
C VAL A 673 8.77 26.48 -51.07
N VAL A 674 8.44 27.54 -50.34
CA VAL A 674 8.11 28.85 -50.91
C VAL A 674 9.21 29.86 -50.58
N HIS A 675 9.46 30.81 -51.48
CA HIS A 675 10.40 31.92 -51.26
C HIS A 675 9.68 33.27 -51.49
N PRO A 676 8.86 33.72 -50.53
CA PRO A 676 7.95 34.86 -50.72
C PRO A 676 8.65 36.18 -51.07
N GLU A 677 9.91 36.37 -50.67
CA GLU A 677 10.64 37.62 -50.90
C GLU A 677 11.02 37.86 -52.37
N ILE A 678 11.05 36.81 -53.21
CA ILE A 678 11.48 36.91 -54.62
C ILE A 678 10.28 37.08 -55.57
N GLY A 679 9.05 36.91 -55.07
CA GLY A 679 7.81 36.94 -55.85
C GLY A 679 7.24 35.55 -56.05
#